data_AF-A0A538TNK5-F1
#
_entry.id   AF-A0A538TNK5-F1
#
_cell.length_a   1.000
_cell.length_b   1.000
_cell.length_c   1.000
_cell.angle_alpha   90.00
_cell.angle_beta   90.00
_cell.angle_gamma   90.00
#
_symmetry.space_group_name_H-M   'P 1'
#
loop_
_entity.id
_entity.type
_entity.pdbx_description
1 polymer ?
#
loop_
_entity_poly.entity_id
_entity_poly.type
_entity_poly.pdbx_seq_one_letter_code
_entity_poly.pdbx_strand_id
1 'polypeptide(L)'
;MKAKTPAAEPALTPRPASAIRPSALKQAASKLIERHGVGHAPAIQRGVRQVAERWWDSDGEEAAFESFCVEQYVPDEAERAKCFARLEEALEQVDGHLHEVRRELHRPVDLDLGPVSRVDFLLQDVDLWAHVDEDLYRAKVAFLALLNFPVHTLEERLNQGPTWDRDAWARSRMMDRFAERVPAPVLQGIARAIQAADYYIAEYNIRMDRLRAPDGTGPFASGLRLISHWGLRDELKSRYDEGADGLRKQRMIYQVMRRIVRQEIPGAVRDDPEVRWCPETNEIEPNGSGKSAREPDTRYMHLLEVFRSVRSADPFAPAAPTFIRRRFELDRQIPEAEVEALIRSVLESPEVAALAKRIALRLGRPLEAFDIWYSGFMPRGARSEEELDRVVRARYPTVAAFQEALPELLRSLGFAKERAAWLADRIVVDAARGAGHALGAARREDKAHLRTRAHGGMSYKSFNIAMHELGHNVEQVFSLCGIDHWALNGVPNTAFTEAFAFVFQSRDLEVLGFPPEGEAARRNEALQSLWATYEIGGVSLVDMKVWNWMYAHPTASAAELREAVVSIARDVWNRWYAPIFGERDVELLAIYSHLIQAALYLPDYAIGQIVAFQVAPRLKTGVFGEEVERMTRLGRLTPDAWMRAATGAPLSTGPMLEAARAALEAER
;
A
#
# COMPACT_ATOMS: atom_id res chain seq x y z
N MET A 1 -7.29 -26.66 -7.58
CA MET A 1 -8.72 -26.39 -7.80
C MET A 1 -8.94 -26.14 -9.29
N LYS A 2 -9.89 -26.83 -9.94
CA LYS A 2 -10.27 -26.50 -11.33
C LYS A 2 -10.83 -25.06 -11.32
N ALA A 3 -10.27 -24.17 -12.13
CA ALA A 3 -10.75 -22.80 -12.29
C ALA A 3 -12.24 -22.86 -12.66
N LYS A 4 -13.10 -22.25 -11.83
CA LYS A 4 -14.49 -22.02 -12.19
C LYS A 4 -14.49 -21.13 -13.44
N THR A 5 -15.35 -21.45 -14.40
CA THR A 5 -15.66 -20.60 -15.55
C THR A 5 -15.86 -19.15 -15.07
N PRO A 6 -15.31 -18.13 -15.77
CA PRO A 6 -15.47 -16.75 -15.35
C PRO A 6 -16.95 -16.44 -15.18
N ALA A 7 -17.35 -15.97 -14.00
CA ALA A 7 -18.70 -15.48 -13.82
C ALA A 7 -18.95 -14.34 -14.81
N ALA A 8 -20.11 -14.33 -15.47
CA ALA A 8 -20.57 -13.17 -16.22
C ALA A 8 -20.46 -11.92 -15.33
N GLU A 9 -20.13 -10.76 -15.92
CA GLU A 9 -20.06 -9.49 -15.18
C GLU A 9 -21.33 -9.36 -14.33
N PRO A 10 -21.21 -9.30 -12.98
CA PRO A 10 -22.38 -9.08 -12.16
C PRO A 10 -22.95 -7.73 -12.60
N ALA A 11 -24.22 -7.72 -13.01
CA ALA A 11 -24.91 -6.47 -13.33
C ALA A 11 -24.71 -5.53 -12.13
N LEU A 12 -24.18 -4.33 -12.39
CA LEU A 12 -23.98 -3.34 -11.34
C LEU A 12 -25.30 -3.19 -10.59
N THR A 13 -25.30 -3.49 -9.30
CA THR A 13 -26.50 -3.33 -8.49
C THR A 13 -26.78 -1.82 -8.47
N PRO A 14 -27.91 -1.36 -9.04
CA PRO A 14 -28.20 0.05 -9.08
C PRO A 14 -28.32 0.55 -7.65
N ARG A 15 -27.74 1.72 -7.36
CA ARG A 15 -27.98 2.38 -6.09
C ARG A 15 -29.50 2.59 -5.94
N PRO A 16 -30.08 2.24 -4.77
CA PRO A 16 -31.45 2.62 -4.47
C PRO A 16 -31.63 4.13 -4.65
N ALA A 17 -32.68 4.53 -5.35
CA ALA A 17 -33.00 5.96 -5.49
C ALA A 17 -33.15 6.57 -4.08
N SER A 18 -32.78 7.84 -3.94
CA SER A 18 -33.15 8.58 -2.71
C SER A 18 -34.67 8.57 -2.61
N ALA A 19 -35.20 8.14 -1.47
CA ALA A 19 -36.63 8.09 -1.21
C ALA A 19 -37.24 9.49 -0.99
N ILE A 20 -36.40 10.53 -0.91
CA ILE A 20 -36.78 11.85 -0.42
C ILE A 20 -36.93 12.84 -1.58
N ARG A 21 -38.14 13.37 -1.76
CA ARG A 21 -38.39 14.41 -2.76
C ARG A 21 -37.79 15.75 -2.31
N PRO A 22 -37.43 16.65 -3.25
CA PRO A 22 -36.95 17.98 -2.92
C PRO A 22 -37.88 18.81 -2.02
N SER A 23 -39.19 18.54 -2.02
CA SER A 23 -40.16 19.19 -1.15
C SER A 23 -39.99 18.81 0.33
N ALA A 24 -39.84 17.52 0.63
CA ALA A 24 -39.65 17.03 2.00
C ALA A 24 -38.32 17.51 2.60
N LEU A 25 -37.25 17.52 1.79
CA LEU A 25 -35.96 18.10 2.18
C LEU A 25 -36.12 19.57 2.59
N LYS A 26 -36.80 20.38 1.76
CA LYS A 26 -37.06 21.80 2.06
C LYS A 26 -37.91 21.98 3.31
N GLN A 27 -38.92 21.14 3.49
CA GLN A 27 -39.82 21.19 4.64
C GLN A 27 -39.09 20.88 5.96
N ALA A 28 -38.28 19.82 6.00
CA ALA A 28 -37.43 19.50 7.15
C ALA A 28 -36.48 20.66 7.52
N ALA A 29 -35.77 21.20 6.52
CA ALA A 29 -34.84 22.30 6.73
C ALA A 29 -35.55 23.57 7.24
N SER A 30 -36.70 23.93 6.67
CA SER A 30 -37.48 25.10 7.12
C SER A 30 -37.96 24.96 8.56
N LYS A 31 -38.48 23.80 8.96
CA LYS A 31 -38.91 23.54 10.34
C LYS A 31 -37.77 23.69 11.34
N LEU A 32 -36.58 23.17 11.01
CA LEU A 32 -35.40 23.31 11.85
C LEU A 32 -34.91 24.76 11.94
N ILE A 33 -34.92 25.50 10.83
CA ILE A 33 -34.52 26.92 10.81
C ILE A 33 -35.52 27.79 11.61
N GLU A 34 -36.81 27.50 11.51
CA GLU A 34 -37.84 28.17 12.32
C GLU A 34 -37.63 27.91 13.82
N ARG A 35 -37.27 26.66 14.18
CA ARG A 35 -37.06 26.25 15.58
C ARG A 35 -35.77 26.77 16.21
N HIS A 36 -34.67 26.80 15.44
CA HIS A 36 -33.32 27.07 15.97
C HIS A 36 -32.74 28.41 15.51
N GLY A 37 -33.38 29.08 14.55
CA GLY A 37 -33.00 30.39 14.05
C GLY A 37 -32.11 30.37 12.80
N VAL A 38 -32.07 31.51 12.12
CA VAL A 38 -31.38 31.69 10.81
C VAL A 38 -29.87 31.48 10.86
N GLY A 39 -29.24 31.66 12.04
CA GLY A 39 -27.81 31.41 12.22
C GLY A 39 -27.40 29.94 11.99
N HIS A 40 -28.34 29.00 12.20
CA HIS A 40 -28.12 27.57 11.97
C HIS A 40 -28.38 27.13 10.53
N ALA A 41 -28.89 28.02 9.67
CA ALA A 41 -29.37 27.64 8.34
C ALA A 41 -28.32 26.94 7.46
N PRO A 42 -27.05 27.37 7.37
CA PRO A 42 -26.06 26.67 6.57
C PRO A 42 -25.81 25.23 7.05
N ALA A 43 -25.68 25.02 8.36
CA ALA A 43 -25.45 23.70 8.95
C ALA A 43 -26.67 22.79 8.76
N ILE A 44 -27.89 23.30 9.02
CA ILE A 44 -29.15 22.56 8.82
C ILE A 44 -29.30 22.12 7.37
N GLN A 45 -29.14 23.04 6.42
CA GLN A 45 -29.33 22.74 4.99
C GLN A 45 -28.31 21.73 4.48
N ARG A 46 -27.08 21.75 5.00
CA ARG A 46 -26.07 20.74 4.69
C ARG A 46 -26.45 19.40 5.31
N GLY A 47 -26.73 19.36 6.61
CA GLY A 47 -27.07 18.13 7.33
C GLY A 47 -28.28 17.40 6.76
N VAL A 48 -29.40 18.10 6.57
CA VAL A 48 -30.64 17.52 6.00
C VAL A 48 -30.41 16.97 4.60
N ARG A 49 -29.59 17.64 3.78
CA ARG A 49 -29.22 17.16 2.44
C ARG A 49 -28.37 15.89 2.49
N GLN A 50 -27.36 15.87 3.35
CA GLN A 50 -26.48 14.71 3.53
C GLN A 50 -27.27 13.46 3.95
N VAL A 51 -28.27 13.63 4.84
CA VAL A 51 -29.20 12.57 5.23
C VAL A 51 -30.06 12.16 4.04
N ALA A 52 -30.73 13.10 3.36
CA ALA A 52 -31.64 12.81 2.25
C ALA A 52 -30.96 12.05 1.10
N GLU A 53 -29.71 12.40 0.77
CA GLU A 53 -28.93 11.71 -0.26
C GLU A 53 -28.73 10.22 0.05
N ARG A 54 -28.63 9.86 1.34
CA ARG A 54 -28.36 8.50 1.79
C ARG A 54 -29.58 7.80 2.36
N TRP A 55 -30.75 8.44 2.35
CA TRP A 55 -32.00 7.87 2.85
C TRP A 55 -32.70 7.06 1.75
N TRP A 56 -32.84 5.76 1.96
CA TRP A 56 -33.44 4.82 1.03
C TRP A 56 -34.84 4.40 1.50
N ASP A 57 -35.60 3.69 0.67
CA ASP A 57 -36.96 3.25 1.02
C ASP A 57 -36.99 2.38 2.30
N SER A 58 -35.92 1.61 2.55
CA SER A 58 -35.76 0.81 3.76
C SER A 58 -35.61 1.63 5.04
N ASP A 59 -35.35 2.93 4.93
CA ASP A 59 -35.16 3.83 6.06
C ASP A 59 -36.46 4.47 6.55
N GLY A 60 -37.52 4.40 5.75
CA GLY A 60 -38.83 4.98 6.06
C GLY A 60 -39.24 6.06 5.05
N GLU A 61 -40.52 6.43 5.10
CA GLU A 61 -41.09 7.45 4.22
C GLU A 61 -40.68 8.88 4.61
N GLU A 62 -41.06 9.87 3.80
CA GLU A 62 -40.72 11.28 4.02
C GLU A 62 -41.12 11.80 5.41
N ALA A 63 -42.24 11.35 5.95
CA ALA A 63 -42.67 11.73 7.30
C ALA A 63 -41.69 11.24 8.37
N ALA A 64 -41.12 10.04 8.22
CA ALA A 64 -40.11 9.50 9.13
C ALA A 64 -38.79 10.27 9.00
N PHE A 65 -38.39 10.61 7.78
CA PHE A 65 -37.22 11.45 7.50
C PHE A 65 -37.36 12.85 8.16
N GLU A 66 -38.51 13.51 8.01
CA GLU A 66 -38.77 14.81 8.62
C GLU A 66 -38.73 14.74 10.15
N SER A 67 -39.43 13.75 10.75
CA SER A 67 -39.43 13.55 12.21
C SER A 67 -38.02 13.34 12.73
N PHE A 68 -37.26 12.47 12.07
CA PHE A 68 -35.87 12.20 12.42
C PHE A 68 -35.03 13.48 12.40
N CYS A 69 -35.11 14.28 11.33
CA CYS A 69 -34.34 15.52 11.24
C CYS A 69 -34.68 16.50 12.36
N VAL A 70 -35.96 16.65 12.70
CA VAL A 70 -36.42 17.58 13.75
C VAL A 70 -36.06 17.11 15.15
N GLU A 71 -36.06 15.80 15.39
CA GLU A 71 -35.75 15.21 16.70
C GLU A 71 -34.25 15.12 16.98
N GLN A 72 -33.44 14.86 15.95
CA GLN A 72 -32.03 14.47 16.11
C GLN A 72 -31.05 15.61 15.80
N TYR A 73 -31.52 16.79 15.41
CA TYR A 73 -30.65 17.95 15.22
C TYR A 73 -30.15 18.49 16.57
N VAL A 74 -28.84 18.68 16.69
CA VAL A 74 -28.16 19.17 17.89
C VAL A 74 -27.67 20.60 17.64
N PRO A 75 -28.45 21.64 18.00
CA PRO A 75 -28.10 23.03 17.73
C PRO A 75 -26.95 23.53 18.62
N ASP A 76 -26.90 23.09 19.87
CA ASP A 76 -25.91 23.50 20.86
C ASP A 76 -24.54 22.87 20.57
N GLU A 77 -23.47 23.68 20.55
CA GLU A 77 -22.12 23.20 20.23
C GLU A 77 -21.55 22.27 21.31
N ALA A 78 -21.84 22.52 22.60
CA ALA A 78 -21.31 21.69 23.66
C ALA A 78 -21.97 20.30 23.67
N GLU A 79 -23.28 20.22 23.47
CA GLU A 79 -23.98 18.96 23.30
C GLU A 79 -23.55 18.24 22.01
N ARG A 80 -23.30 18.98 20.92
CA ARG A 80 -22.77 18.41 19.68
C ARG A 80 -21.35 17.84 19.87
N ALA A 81 -20.49 18.48 20.66
CA ALA A 81 -19.17 17.97 21.01
C ALA A 81 -19.25 16.69 21.86
N LYS A 82 -20.18 16.62 22.82
CA LYS A 82 -20.44 15.37 23.59
C LYS A 82 -20.93 14.24 22.69
N CYS A 83 -21.82 14.55 21.74
CA CYS A 83 -22.30 13.60 20.74
C CYS A 83 -21.13 13.05 19.90
N PHE A 84 -20.24 13.92 19.42
CA PHE A 84 -19.03 13.53 18.71
C PHE A 84 -18.15 12.59 19.54
N ALA A 85 -17.80 12.98 20.77
CA ALA A 85 -16.96 12.18 21.65
C ALA A 85 -17.56 10.79 21.93
N ARG A 86 -18.89 10.70 22.09
CA ARG A 86 -19.56 9.42 22.30
C ARG A 86 -19.55 8.52 21.06
N LEU A 87 -19.71 9.11 19.87
CA LEU A 87 -19.59 8.37 18.60
C LEU A 87 -18.16 7.86 18.41
N GLU A 88 -17.18 8.71 18.67
CA GLU A 88 -15.75 8.38 18.57
C GLU A 88 -15.36 7.21 19.48
N GLU A 89 -15.74 7.27 20.76
CA GLU A 89 -15.51 6.18 21.74
C GLU A 89 -16.17 4.86 21.30
N ALA A 90 -17.43 4.92 20.84
CA ALA A 90 -18.16 3.73 20.42
C ALA A 90 -17.54 3.10 19.16
N LEU A 91 -17.15 3.92 18.19
CA LEU A 91 -16.53 3.44 16.95
C LEU A 91 -15.15 2.85 17.21
N GLU A 92 -14.32 3.44 18.08
CA GLU A 92 -13.05 2.85 18.49
C GLU A 92 -13.22 1.43 19.05
N GLN A 93 -14.22 1.21 19.92
CA GLN A 93 -14.45 -0.10 20.53
C GLN A 93 -15.01 -1.12 19.51
N VAL A 94 -15.98 -0.72 18.69
CA VAL A 94 -16.53 -1.60 17.64
C VAL A 94 -15.42 -1.98 16.66
N ASP A 95 -14.68 -0.99 16.19
CA ASP A 95 -13.69 -1.19 15.14
C ASP A 95 -12.50 -2.01 15.66
N GLY A 96 -12.06 -1.73 16.90
CA GLY A 96 -11.05 -2.50 17.63
C GLY A 96 -11.39 -3.97 17.75
N HIS A 97 -12.57 -4.30 18.26
CA HIS A 97 -12.96 -5.69 18.48
C HIS A 97 -13.18 -6.47 17.19
N LEU A 98 -13.70 -5.84 16.13
CA LEU A 98 -13.82 -6.51 14.84
C LEU A 98 -12.45 -6.74 14.20
N HIS A 99 -11.52 -5.81 14.36
CA HIS A 99 -10.13 -6.00 13.95
C HIS A 99 -9.48 -7.16 14.71
N GLU A 100 -9.68 -7.24 16.03
CA GLU A 100 -9.22 -8.34 16.88
C GLU A 100 -9.75 -9.70 16.41
N VAL A 101 -11.07 -9.80 16.20
CA VAL A 101 -11.71 -11.04 15.70
C VAL A 101 -11.12 -11.42 14.35
N ARG A 102 -11.01 -10.48 13.41
CA ARG A 102 -10.43 -10.74 12.09
C ARG A 102 -9.00 -11.27 12.20
N ARG A 103 -8.16 -10.67 13.06
CA ARG A 103 -6.79 -11.15 13.30
C ARG A 103 -6.77 -12.59 13.77
N GLU A 104 -7.64 -12.97 14.72
CA GLU A 104 -7.69 -14.35 15.22
C GLU A 104 -8.16 -15.35 14.14
N LEU A 105 -9.14 -14.98 13.32
CA LEU A 105 -9.64 -15.84 12.22
C LEU A 105 -8.59 -16.06 11.12
N HIS A 106 -7.75 -15.07 10.86
CA HIS A 106 -6.66 -15.16 9.87
C HIS A 106 -5.38 -15.81 10.41
N ARG A 107 -5.27 -15.97 11.73
CA ARG A 107 -4.03 -16.32 12.42
C ARG A 107 -3.29 -17.55 11.84
N PRO A 108 -3.95 -18.69 11.52
CA PRO A 108 -3.25 -19.85 10.95
C PRO A 108 -2.71 -19.63 9.54
N VAL A 109 -3.36 -18.76 8.77
CA VAL A 109 -2.99 -18.43 7.39
C VAL A 109 -1.82 -17.45 7.38
N ASP A 110 -1.85 -16.46 8.26
CA ASP A 110 -0.84 -15.40 8.31
C ASP A 110 0.45 -15.82 9.04
N LEU A 111 0.33 -16.64 10.10
CA LEU A 111 1.43 -16.99 10.99
C LEU A 111 1.97 -18.41 10.73
N ASP A 112 3.25 -18.60 11.02
CA ASP A 112 3.93 -19.90 10.95
C ASP A 112 3.58 -20.78 12.16
N LEU A 113 2.36 -21.33 12.17
CA LEU A 113 1.81 -22.16 13.26
C LEU A 113 1.66 -23.65 12.88
N GLY A 114 2.28 -24.09 11.78
CA GLY A 114 2.15 -25.44 11.25
C GLY A 114 1.24 -25.53 10.01
N PRO A 115 0.69 -26.71 9.68
CA PRO A 115 -0.14 -26.89 8.50
C PRO A 115 -1.46 -26.10 8.55
N VAL A 116 -1.82 -25.43 7.44
CA VAL A 116 -3.13 -24.78 7.27
C VAL A 116 -4.14 -25.82 6.78
N SER A 117 -5.31 -25.85 7.41
CA SER A 117 -6.39 -26.77 7.09
C SER A 117 -7.47 -26.11 6.24
N ARG A 118 -8.41 -26.91 5.74
CA ARG A 118 -9.56 -26.38 4.99
C ARG A 118 -10.47 -25.49 5.85
N VAL A 119 -10.56 -25.72 7.16
CA VAL A 119 -11.41 -24.87 8.02
C VAL A 119 -10.82 -23.47 8.16
N ASP A 120 -9.49 -23.35 8.18
CA ASP A 120 -8.82 -22.04 8.31
C ASP A 120 -9.14 -21.13 7.11
N PHE A 121 -9.15 -21.68 5.90
CA PHE A 121 -9.57 -20.93 4.71
C PHE A 121 -11.05 -20.51 4.75
N LEU A 122 -11.93 -21.35 5.32
CA LEU A 122 -13.34 -20.99 5.48
C LEU A 122 -13.55 -19.91 6.55
N LEU A 123 -12.73 -19.91 7.60
CA LEU A 123 -12.77 -18.90 8.66
C LEU A 123 -12.19 -17.56 8.18
N GLN A 124 -11.15 -17.58 7.35
CA GLN A 124 -10.61 -16.39 6.71
C GLN A 124 -11.65 -15.65 5.84
N ASP A 125 -12.59 -16.38 5.25
CA ASP A 125 -13.69 -15.79 4.44
C ASP A 125 -14.76 -15.06 5.29
N VAL A 126 -14.72 -15.17 6.62
CA VAL A 126 -15.69 -14.53 7.52
C VAL A 126 -15.31 -13.07 7.76
N ASP A 127 -15.92 -12.16 7.00
CA ASP A 127 -15.77 -10.71 7.16
C ASP A 127 -17.00 -10.09 7.86
N LEU A 128 -16.89 -9.93 9.19
CA LEU A 128 -17.92 -9.28 10.01
C LEU A 128 -17.96 -7.76 9.81
N TRP A 129 -16.85 -7.15 9.35
CA TRP A 129 -16.76 -5.70 9.19
C TRP A 129 -17.73 -5.18 8.13
N ALA A 130 -17.94 -5.96 7.07
CA ALA A 130 -18.77 -5.57 5.95
C ALA A 130 -20.20 -5.17 6.32
N HIS A 131 -20.71 -5.57 7.49
CA HIS A 131 -22.08 -5.30 7.94
C HIS A 131 -22.21 -4.08 8.86
N VAL A 132 -21.10 -3.55 9.40
CA VAL A 132 -21.15 -2.52 10.44
C VAL A 132 -21.82 -1.25 9.95
N ASP A 133 -21.44 -0.77 8.76
CA ASP A 133 -22.00 0.46 8.22
C ASP A 133 -23.49 0.32 7.93
N GLU A 134 -23.90 -0.84 7.38
CA GLU A 134 -25.30 -1.16 7.16
C GLU A 134 -26.11 -1.10 8.46
N ASP A 135 -25.57 -1.67 9.54
CA ASP A 135 -26.17 -1.64 10.87
C ASP A 135 -26.23 -0.22 11.46
N LEU A 136 -25.19 0.59 11.27
CA LEU A 136 -25.16 2.00 11.70
C LEU A 136 -26.21 2.84 10.97
N TYR A 137 -26.46 2.58 9.68
CA TYR A 137 -27.56 3.22 8.94
C TYR A 137 -28.93 2.71 9.42
N ARG A 138 -29.09 1.39 9.59
CA ARG A 138 -30.36 0.79 10.05
C ARG A 138 -30.76 1.30 11.43
N ALA A 139 -29.80 1.42 12.35
CA ALA A 139 -29.98 1.97 13.69
C ALA A 139 -30.04 3.51 13.72
N LYS A 140 -29.94 4.18 12.56
CA LYS A 140 -29.96 5.64 12.38
C LYS A 140 -28.80 6.43 12.99
N VAL A 141 -27.76 5.75 13.47
CA VAL A 141 -26.53 6.37 14.01
C VAL A 141 -25.78 7.13 12.90
N ALA A 142 -25.66 6.54 11.71
CA ALA A 142 -25.03 7.20 10.57
C ALA A 142 -25.79 8.48 10.16
N PHE A 143 -27.13 8.45 10.19
CA PHE A 143 -27.94 9.63 9.88
C PHE A 143 -27.85 10.72 10.96
N LEU A 144 -27.72 10.35 12.23
CA LEU A 144 -27.45 11.31 13.32
C LEU A 144 -26.13 12.04 13.06
N ALA A 145 -25.08 11.32 12.68
CA ALA A 145 -23.79 11.90 12.34
C ALA A 145 -23.89 12.82 11.10
N LEU A 146 -24.50 12.33 10.01
CA LEU A 146 -24.70 13.10 8.77
C LEU A 146 -25.56 14.35 8.96
N LEU A 147 -26.50 14.36 9.90
CA LEU A 147 -27.33 15.52 10.18
C LEU A 147 -26.55 16.63 10.90
N ASN A 148 -25.59 16.25 11.75
CA ASN A 148 -24.96 17.16 12.71
C ASN A 148 -23.51 17.54 12.36
N PHE A 149 -22.84 16.77 11.49
CA PHE A 149 -21.46 17.00 11.10
C PHE A 149 -21.30 17.03 9.58
N PRO A 150 -20.46 17.95 9.04
CA PRO A 150 -20.22 18.06 7.60
C PRO A 150 -19.32 16.93 7.07
N VAL A 151 -19.74 16.29 5.98
CA VAL A 151 -18.86 15.46 5.14
C VAL A 151 -18.11 16.41 4.21
N HIS A 152 -16.80 16.61 4.44
CA HIS A 152 -16.00 17.53 3.64
C HIS A 152 -15.45 16.90 2.36
N THR A 153 -15.43 17.65 1.26
CA THR A 153 -14.72 17.26 0.03
C THR A 153 -13.21 17.48 0.19
N LEU A 154 -12.41 16.89 -0.71
CA LEU A 154 -10.97 17.16 -0.76
C LEU A 154 -10.69 18.66 -0.99
N GLU A 155 -11.43 19.28 -1.92
CA GLU A 155 -11.30 20.72 -2.20
C GLU A 155 -11.56 21.58 -0.95
N GLU A 156 -12.60 21.27 -0.17
CA GLU A 156 -12.86 21.96 1.10
C GLU A 156 -11.70 21.77 2.09
N ARG A 157 -11.16 20.55 2.20
CA ARG A 157 -10.02 20.25 3.10
C ARG A 157 -8.75 20.97 2.69
N LEU A 158 -8.44 21.06 1.40
CA LEU A 158 -7.26 21.76 0.91
C LEU A 158 -7.38 23.28 1.12
N ASN A 159 -8.57 23.85 0.88
CA ASN A 159 -8.80 25.29 1.00
C ASN A 159 -8.97 25.77 2.45
N GLN A 160 -9.67 25.00 3.29
CA GLN A 160 -10.07 25.42 4.63
C GLN A 160 -9.27 24.74 5.73
N GLY A 161 -8.77 23.53 5.50
CA GLY A 161 -8.00 22.73 6.46
C GLY A 161 -6.81 23.43 7.11
N PRO A 162 -6.07 24.34 6.43
CA PRO A 162 -5.03 25.13 7.07
C PRO A 162 -5.51 26.04 8.21
N THR A 163 -6.81 26.31 8.31
CA THR A 163 -7.43 27.13 9.36
C THR A 163 -8.11 26.30 10.46
N TRP A 164 -8.19 24.98 10.29
CA TRP A 164 -8.87 24.09 11.22
C TRP A 164 -8.00 23.75 12.42
N ASP A 165 -8.62 23.70 13.58
CA ASP A 165 -8.04 23.11 14.79
C ASP A 165 -8.19 21.58 14.76
N ARG A 166 -7.72 20.91 15.83
CA ARG A 166 -7.75 19.45 15.94
C ARG A 166 -9.18 18.90 16.04
N ASP A 167 -10.08 19.60 16.72
CA ASP A 167 -11.49 19.23 16.82
C ASP A 167 -12.18 19.25 15.45
N ALA A 168 -11.94 20.30 14.64
CA ALA A 168 -12.49 20.41 13.30
C ALA A 168 -11.94 19.33 12.36
N TRP A 169 -10.64 19.04 12.43
CA TRP A 169 -10.05 17.93 11.70
C TRP A 169 -10.65 16.58 12.12
N ALA A 170 -10.80 16.32 13.43
CA ALA A 170 -11.33 15.06 13.95
C ALA A 170 -12.76 14.83 13.48
N ARG A 171 -13.63 15.85 13.56
CA ARG A 171 -15.00 15.79 13.02
C ARG A 171 -15.01 15.56 11.51
N SER A 172 -14.12 16.22 10.77
CA SER A 172 -13.97 15.99 9.33
C SER A 172 -13.59 14.55 9.00
N ARG A 173 -12.72 13.91 9.80
CA ARG A 173 -12.26 12.54 9.58
C ARG A 173 -13.24 11.46 9.98
N MET A 174 -13.97 11.63 11.08
CA MET A 174 -15.03 10.71 11.46
C MET A 174 -16.06 10.58 10.31
N MET A 175 -16.34 11.69 9.63
CA MET A 175 -17.32 11.73 8.54
C MET A 175 -16.85 11.06 7.24
N ASP A 176 -15.56 10.70 7.08
CA ASP A 176 -15.09 9.90 5.94
C ASP A 176 -15.88 8.59 5.82
N ARG A 177 -16.17 7.95 6.96
CA ARG A 177 -16.93 6.68 7.03
C ARG A 177 -18.33 6.78 6.43
N PHE A 178 -19.01 7.90 6.65
CA PHE A 178 -20.40 8.10 6.21
C PHE A 178 -20.50 8.87 4.89
N ALA A 179 -19.36 9.20 4.27
CA ALA A 179 -19.34 9.80 2.94
C ALA A 179 -19.95 8.86 1.88
N GLU A 180 -19.92 7.55 2.13
CA GLU A 180 -20.48 6.53 1.26
C GLU A 180 -21.49 5.65 2.04
N ARG A 181 -22.34 4.91 1.31
CA ARG A 181 -23.24 3.90 1.88
C ARG A 181 -23.23 2.67 0.97
N VAL A 182 -22.18 1.86 1.11
CA VAL A 182 -21.97 0.66 0.30
C VAL A 182 -22.62 -0.54 0.99
N PRO A 183 -23.48 -1.33 0.32
CA PRO A 183 -24.09 -2.53 0.91
C PRO A 183 -23.06 -3.60 1.30
N ALA A 184 -23.32 -4.35 2.38
CA ALA A 184 -22.43 -5.41 2.84
C ALA A 184 -22.08 -6.46 1.77
N PRO A 185 -23.03 -6.96 0.93
CA PRO A 185 -22.71 -7.93 -0.11
C PRO A 185 -21.71 -7.42 -1.15
N VAL A 186 -21.68 -6.11 -1.41
CA VAL A 186 -20.72 -5.45 -2.31
C VAL A 186 -19.34 -5.44 -1.66
N LEU A 187 -19.24 -5.00 -0.41
CA LEU A 187 -17.97 -4.98 0.34
C LEU A 187 -17.37 -6.39 0.47
N GLN A 188 -18.17 -7.40 0.80
CA GLN A 188 -17.72 -8.79 0.84
C GLN A 188 -17.29 -9.32 -0.54
N GLY A 189 -17.95 -8.88 -1.62
CA GLY A 189 -17.54 -9.20 -2.99
C GLY A 189 -16.14 -8.68 -3.31
N ILE A 190 -15.86 -7.43 -2.93
CA ILE A 190 -14.54 -6.80 -3.05
C ILE A 190 -13.50 -7.57 -2.25
N ALA A 191 -13.78 -7.84 -0.96
CA ALA A 191 -12.86 -8.56 -0.09
C ALA A 191 -12.48 -9.94 -0.65
N ARG A 192 -13.46 -10.71 -1.14
CA ARG A 192 -13.22 -12.03 -1.76
C ARG A 192 -12.37 -11.93 -3.03
N ALA A 193 -12.60 -10.94 -3.89
CA ALA A 193 -11.84 -10.78 -5.12
C ALA A 193 -10.37 -10.42 -4.84
N ILE A 194 -10.12 -9.52 -3.89
CA ILE A 194 -8.77 -9.14 -3.46
C ILE A 194 -8.05 -10.34 -2.83
N GLN A 195 -8.71 -11.08 -1.93
CA GLN A 195 -8.12 -12.27 -1.30
C GLN A 195 -7.81 -13.37 -2.32
N ALA A 196 -8.67 -13.58 -3.32
CA ALA A 196 -8.41 -14.54 -4.40
C ALA A 196 -7.17 -14.14 -5.24
N ALA A 197 -7.02 -12.85 -5.54
CA ALA A 197 -5.85 -12.33 -6.24
C ALA A 197 -4.57 -12.47 -5.40
N ASP A 198 -4.63 -12.17 -4.10
CA ASP A 198 -3.51 -12.33 -3.16
C ASP A 198 -3.07 -13.80 -3.04
N TYR A 199 -4.02 -14.72 -2.88
CA TYR A 199 -3.73 -16.16 -2.86
C TYR A 199 -3.07 -16.63 -4.16
N TYR A 200 -3.58 -16.17 -5.32
CA TYR A 200 -2.98 -16.50 -6.61
C TYR A 200 -1.50 -16.06 -6.69
N ILE A 201 -1.18 -14.86 -6.22
CA ILE A 201 0.18 -14.33 -6.22
C ILE A 201 1.07 -15.07 -5.21
N ALA A 202 0.58 -15.34 -4.00
CA ALA A 202 1.31 -16.06 -2.95
C ALA A 202 1.76 -17.47 -3.42
N GLU A 203 0.89 -18.15 -4.17
CA GLU A 203 1.15 -19.47 -4.73
C GLU A 203 1.94 -19.44 -6.05
N TYR A 204 2.10 -18.28 -6.68
CA TYR A 204 2.83 -18.16 -7.95
C TYR A 204 4.35 -18.19 -7.73
N ASN A 205 4.92 -19.39 -7.76
CA ASN A 205 6.33 -19.65 -7.52
C ASN A 205 7.02 -20.26 -8.76
N ILE A 206 8.29 -19.94 -8.94
CA ILE A 206 9.18 -20.51 -9.96
C ILE A 206 10.27 -21.34 -9.27
N ARG A 207 10.45 -22.56 -9.78
CA ARG A 207 11.53 -23.46 -9.39
C ARG A 207 12.82 -23.09 -10.12
N MET A 208 13.58 -22.17 -9.54
CA MET A 208 14.82 -21.65 -10.13
C MET A 208 15.84 -22.76 -10.36
N ASP A 209 15.87 -23.76 -9.46
CA ASP A 209 16.69 -24.98 -9.57
C ASP A 209 16.37 -25.83 -10.82
N ARG A 210 15.23 -25.57 -11.47
CA ARG A 210 14.77 -26.27 -12.67
C ARG A 210 14.90 -25.48 -13.95
N LEU A 211 15.42 -24.25 -13.88
CA LEU A 211 15.75 -23.48 -15.07
C LEU A 211 16.97 -24.06 -15.77
N ARG A 212 16.95 -24.04 -17.09
CA ARG A 212 18.04 -24.47 -17.97
C ARG A 212 18.37 -23.36 -18.96
N ALA A 213 19.65 -23.19 -19.27
CA ALA A 213 20.09 -22.44 -20.44
C ALA A 213 19.94 -23.31 -21.70
N PRO A 214 20.03 -22.73 -22.91
CA PRO A 214 19.95 -23.49 -24.16
C PRO A 214 21.00 -24.61 -24.30
N ASP A 215 22.13 -24.49 -23.61
CA ASP A 215 23.18 -25.51 -23.54
C ASP A 215 22.91 -26.62 -22.52
N GLY A 216 21.75 -26.60 -21.86
CA GLY A 216 21.34 -27.57 -20.84
C GLY A 216 21.87 -27.29 -19.43
N THR A 217 22.63 -26.21 -19.21
CA THR A 217 23.19 -25.88 -17.90
C THR A 217 22.15 -25.24 -16.97
N GLY A 218 22.19 -25.56 -15.66
CA GLY A 218 21.33 -24.96 -14.64
C GLY A 218 22.16 -24.10 -13.68
N PRO A 219 22.02 -22.75 -13.69
CA PRO A 219 22.92 -21.87 -12.95
C PRO A 219 22.51 -21.60 -11.50
N PHE A 220 21.32 -22.05 -11.07
CA PHE A 220 20.78 -21.78 -9.73
C PHE A 220 20.96 -22.95 -8.76
N ALA A 221 21.08 -22.62 -7.48
CA ALA A 221 21.25 -23.58 -6.41
C ALA A 221 20.05 -24.55 -6.28
N SER A 222 20.32 -25.78 -5.85
CA SER A 222 19.29 -26.80 -5.63
C SER A 222 18.25 -26.33 -4.61
N GLY A 223 16.96 -26.58 -4.89
CA GLY A 223 15.86 -26.22 -4.01
C GLY A 223 15.47 -24.73 -4.02
N LEU A 224 16.13 -23.88 -4.80
CA LEU A 224 15.78 -22.46 -4.89
C LEU A 224 14.38 -22.30 -5.53
N ARG A 225 13.42 -21.89 -4.70
CA ARG A 225 12.02 -21.63 -5.05
C ARG A 225 11.70 -20.17 -4.74
N LEU A 226 11.28 -19.42 -5.75
CA LEU A 226 11.04 -17.97 -5.61
C LEU A 226 9.60 -17.62 -6.00
N ILE A 227 8.93 -16.87 -5.13
CA ILE A 227 7.69 -16.17 -5.48
C ILE A 227 7.97 -15.17 -6.61
N SER A 228 7.00 -14.98 -7.52
CA SER A 228 7.07 -14.15 -8.73
C SER A 228 7.86 -12.83 -8.59
N HIS A 229 7.21 -11.68 -8.52
CA HIS A 229 7.86 -10.37 -8.55
C HIS A 229 8.96 -10.21 -7.49
N TRP A 230 8.64 -10.35 -6.20
CA TRP A 230 9.58 -10.03 -5.12
C TRP A 230 10.78 -10.97 -5.10
N GLY A 231 10.54 -12.28 -5.15
CA GLY A 231 11.60 -13.28 -5.07
C GLY A 231 12.55 -13.18 -6.26
N LEU A 232 12.01 -13.10 -7.48
CA LEU A 232 12.82 -12.97 -8.69
C LEU A 232 13.61 -11.66 -8.72
N ARG A 233 13.01 -10.52 -8.31
CA ARG A 233 13.70 -9.23 -8.27
C ARG A 233 14.86 -9.24 -7.27
N ASP A 234 14.60 -9.72 -6.05
CA ASP A 234 15.62 -9.73 -5.00
C ASP A 234 16.78 -10.67 -5.35
N GLU A 235 16.47 -11.83 -5.94
CA GLU A 235 17.46 -12.75 -6.48
C GLU A 235 18.25 -12.12 -7.63
N LEU A 236 17.64 -11.30 -8.50
CA LEU A 236 18.37 -10.58 -9.54
C LEU A 236 19.34 -9.55 -8.93
N LYS A 237 18.88 -8.81 -7.91
CA LYS A 237 19.66 -7.80 -7.20
C LYS A 237 20.88 -8.37 -6.47
N SER A 238 20.86 -9.65 -6.08
CA SER A 238 21.99 -10.29 -5.37
C SER A 238 23.15 -10.70 -6.30
N ARG A 239 22.96 -10.66 -7.63
CA ARG A 239 23.95 -11.18 -8.60
C ARG A 239 24.88 -10.15 -9.22
N TYR A 240 24.80 -8.88 -8.82
CA TYR A 240 25.63 -7.81 -9.41
C TYR A 240 27.14 -7.97 -9.14
N ASP A 241 27.51 -8.62 -8.03
CA ASP A 241 28.91 -8.78 -7.61
C ASP A 241 29.57 -10.07 -8.15
N GLU A 242 28.86 -10.87 -8.95
CA GLU A 242 29.33 -12.17 -9.49
C GLU A 242 29.89 -12.08 -10.92
N GLY A 243 30.14 -10.87 -11.42
CA GLY A 243 30.70 -10.64 -12.75
C GLY A 243 29.88 -11.29 -13.88
N ALA A 244 30.55 -11.99 -14.79
CA ALA A 244 29.92 -12.58 -15.98
C ALA A 244 28.93 -13.72 -15.66
N ASP A 245 29.15 -14.47 -14.58
CA ASP A 245 28.23 -15.51 -14.13
C ASP A 245 26.94 -14.90 -13.57
N GLY A 246 27.11 -13.87 -12.73
CA GLY A 246 26.00 -13.05 -12.22
C GLY A 246 25.14 -12.49 -13.34
N LEU A 247 25.77 -11.86 -14.35
CA LEU A 247 25.06 -11.30 -15.50
C LEU A 247 24.24 -12.35 -16.27
N ARG A 248 24.77 -13.57 -16.41
CA ARG A 248 24.03 -14.69 -17.04
C ARG A 248 22.78 -15.06 -16.26
N LYS A 249 22.88 -15.14 -14.92
CA LYS A 249 21.74 -15.39 -14.03
C LYS A 249 20.70 -14.27 -14.10
N GLN A 250 21.15 -13.01 -14.08
CA GLN A 250 20.27 -11.83 -14.19
C GLN A 250 19.47 -11.85 -15.49
N ARG A 251 20.11 -12.11 -16.63
CA ARG A 251 19.44 -12.24 -17.93
C ARG A 251 18.42 -13.37 -17.95
N MET A 252 18.75 -14.53 -17.36
CA MET A 252 17.81 -15.65 -17.27
C MET A 252 16.58 -15.29 -16.43
N ILE A 253 16.76 -14.66 -15.26
CA ILE A 253 15.65 -14.18 -14.41
C ILE A 253 14.80 -13.15 -15.16
N TYR A 254 15.44 -12.20 -15.84
CA TYR A 254 14.74 -11.21 -16.65
C TYR A 254 13.87 -11.87 -17.73
N GLN A 255 14.36 -12.90 -18.43
CA GLN A 255 13.53 -13.64 -19.39
C GLN A 255 12.34 -14.33 -18.71
N VAL A 256 12.52 -14.92 -17.53
CA VAL A 256 11.40 -15.49 -16.76
C VAL A 256 10.34 -14.43 -16.49
N MET A 257 10.72 -13.25 -16.00
CA MET A 257 9.79 -12.16 -15.71
C MET A 257 9.02 -11.71 -16.95
N ARG A 258 9.68 -11.57 -18.10
CA ARG A 258 9.02 -11.21 -19.36
C ARG A 258 7.96 -12.24 -19.77
N ARG A 259 8.26 -13.52 -19.63
CA ARG A 259 7.31 -14.61 -19.93
C ARG A 259 6.12 -14.60 -18.96
N ILE A 260 6.33 -14.28 -17.69
CA ILE A 260 5.25 -14.13 -16.69
C ILE A 260 4.31 -12.98 -17.09
N VAL A 261 4.87 -11.80 -17.40
CA VAL A 261 4.08 -10.63 -17.83
C VAL A 261 3.27 -10.94 -19.08
N ARG A 262 3.84 -11.64 -20.06
CA ARG A 262 3.14 -12.03 -21.29
C ARG A 262 2.24 -13.27 -21.12
N GLN A 263 2.17 -13.87 -19.93
CA GLN A 263 1.48 -15.15 -19.69
C GLN A 263 1.87 -16.23 -20.71
N GLU A 264 3.16 -16.28 -21.05
CA GLU A 264 3.75 -17.19 -22.04
C GLU A 264 4.43 -18.40 -21.40
N ILE A 265 4.61 -18.41 -20.07
CA ILE A 265 5.23 -19.55 -19.40
C ILE A 265 4.38 -20.82 -19.64
N PRO A 266 5.00 -21.99 -19.84
CA PRO A 266 4.24 -23.23 -19.93
C PRO A 266 3.54 -23.52 -18.59
N GLY A 267 2.27 -23.92 -18.62
CA GLY A 267 1.46 -24.06 -17.40
C GLY A 267 2.04 -25.05 -16.37
N ALA A 268 2.78 -26.05 -16.83
CA ALA A 268 3.46 -27.04 -16.00
C ALA A 268 4.69 -26.51 -15.23
N VAL A 269 5.20 -25.32 -15.57
CA VAL A 269 6.40 -24.75 -14.93
C VAL A 269 6.10 -24.13 -13.57
N ARG A 270 4.84 -23.75 -13.32
CA ARG A 270 4.44 -23.06 -12.09
C ARG A 270 4.55 -23.99 -10.89
N ASP A 271 5.56 -23.73 -10.06
CA ASP A 271 5.90 -24.42 -8.82
C ASP A 271 6.12 -25.95 -8.91
N ASP A 272 6.40 -26.49 -10.10
CA ASP A 272 6.59 -27.93 -10.28
C ASP A 272 8.07 -28.34 -10.09
N PRO A 273 8.41 -29.19 -9.10
CA PRO A 273 9.78 -29.64 -8.86
C PRO A 273 10.35 -30.52 -9.97
N GLU A 274 9.50 -31.17 -10.78
CA GLU A 274 9.94 -32.18 -11.74
C GLU A 274 10.17 -31.60 -13.15
N VAL A 275 9.55 -30.46 -13.45
CA VAL A 275 9.61 -29.83 -14.78
C VAL A 275 10.85 -28.97 -14.93
N ARG A 276 11.70 -29.32 -15.89
CA ARG A 276 12.83 -28.49 -16.32
C ARG A 276 12.41 -27.57 -17.47
N TRP A 277 12.83 -26.31 -17.45
CA TRP A 277 12.38 -25.29 -18.41
C TRP A 277 13.52 -24.39 -18.86
N CYS A 278 13.59 -24.11 -20.16
CA CYS A 278 14.46 -23.11 -20.74
C CYS A 278 13.66 -21.82 -21.03
N PRO A 279 13.84 -20.72 -20.26
CA PRO A 279 13.08 -19.47 -20.46
C PRO A 279 13.34 -18.78 -21.81
N GLU A 280 14.51 -19.01 -22.38
CA GLU A 280 14.92 -18.43 -23.66
C GLU A 280 14.15 -19.03 -24.83
N THR A 281 14.19 -20.36 -24.99
CA THR A 281 13.44 -21.08 -26.03
C THR A 281 11.97 -21.29 -25.66
N ASN A 282 11.64 -21.15 -24.37
CA ASN A 282 10.36 -21.42 -23.75
C ASN A 282 9.92 -22.91 -23.80
N GLU A 283 10.88 -23.83 -23.82
CA GLU A 283 10.65 -25.27 -23.94
C GLU A 283 10.89 -26.01 -22.61
N ILE A 284 10.20 -27.15 -22.40
CA ILE A 284 10.35 -28.02 -21.22
C ILE A 284 11.06 -29.34 -21.57
N GLU A 285 11.81 -29.92 -20.65
CA GLU A 285 12.49 -31.23 -20.83
C GLU A 285 11.85 -32.37 -20.03
N PRO A 286 11.95 -33.65 -20.51
CA PRO A 286 12.45 -34.05 -21.82
C PRO A 286 11.36 -33.87 -22.90
N ASN A 287 11.77 -33.64 -24.15
CA ASN A 287 10.91 -33.44 -25.32
C ASN A 287 9.92 -34.62 -25.56
N GLY A 288 8.84 -34.66 -24.79
CA GLY A 288 7.71 -35.57 -24.97
C GLY A 288 6.68 -34.94 -25.91
N SER A 289 7.02 -34.79 -27.18
CA SER A 289 6.11 -34.55 -28.32
C SER A 289 5.02 -33.46 -28.19
N GLY A 290 5.19 -32.46 -27.33
CA GLY A 290 4.25 -31.34 -27.25
C GLY A 290 4.90 -30.09 -26.71
N LYS A 291 4.78 -28.98 -27.45
CA LYS A 291 4.92 -27.64 -26.86
C LYS A 291 3.94 -27.58 -25.70
N SER A 292 4.44 -27.53 -24.46
CA SER A 292 3.57 -27.37 -23.31
C SER A 292 2.79 -26.07 -23.48
N ALA A 293 1.46 -26.17 -23.42
CA ALA A 293 0.61 -25.02 -23.63
C ALA A 293 0.98 -23.93 -22.60
N ARG A 294 1.09 -22.69 -23.07
CA ARG A 294 1.26 -21.55 -22.16
C ARG A 294 0.13 -21.53 -21.14
N GLU A 295 0.39 -20.98 -19.96
CA GLU A 295 -0.65 -20.76 -18.98
C GLU A 295 -1.78 -19.89 -19.54
N PRO A 296 -3.05 -20.11 -19.13
CA PRO A 296 -4.13 -19.18 -19.42
C PRO A 296 -3.82 -17.80 -18.83
N ASP A 297 -4.51 -16.75 -19.29
CA ASP A 297 -4.35 -15.35 -18.85
C ASP A 297 -4.91 -15.09 -17.43
N THR A 298 -4.64 -16.00 -16.50
CA THR A 298 -5.19 -16.08 -15.14
C THR A 298 -4.76 -14.87 -14.31
N ARG A 299 -3.52 -14.39 -14.51
CA ARG A 299 -3.03 -13.17 -13.88
C ARG A 299 -3.95 -11.97 -14.14
N TYR A 300 -4.37 -11.80 -15.39
CA TYR A 300 -5.21 -10.67 -15.80
C TYR A 300 -6.70 -10.92 -15.54
N MET A 301 -7.11 -12.19 -15.47
CA MET A 301 -8.44 -12.55 -14.97
C MET A 301 -8.63 -12.06 -13.53
N HIS A 302 -7.67 -12.31 -12.63
CA HIS A 302 -7.76 -11.82 -11.25
C HIS A 302 -7.78 -10.30 -11.16
N LEU A 303 -6.97 -9.60 -11.98
CA LEU A 303 -7.03 -8.14 -12.04
C LEU A 303 -8.41 -7.63 -12.51
N LEU A 304 -9.02 -8.26 -13.53
CA LEU A 304 -10.38 -7.92 -13.96
C LEU A 304 -11.43 -8.20 -12.88
N GLU A 305 -11.29 -9.30 -12.14
CA GLU A 305 -12.20 -9.63 -11.04
C GLU A 305 -12.12 -8.59 -9.92
N VAL A 306 -10.91 -8.16 -9.55
CA VAL A 306 -10.70 -7.05 -8.61
C VAL A 306 -11.35 -5.76 -9.14
N PHE A 307 -11.06 -5.38 -10.39
CA PHE A 307 -11.62 -4.19 -11.03
C PHE A 307 -13.16 -4.20 -11.02
N ARG A 308 -13.78 -5.29 -11.50
CA ARG A 308 -15.24 -5.44 -11.54
C ARG A 308 -15.85 -5.38 -10.14
N SER A 309 -15.20 -6.00 -9.16
CA SER A 309 -15.68 -6.00 -7.79
C SER A 309 -15.62 -4.61 -7.17
N VAL A 310 -14.52 -3.87 -7.28
CA VAL A 310 -14.45 -2.50 -6.73
C VAL A 310 -15.34 -1.52 -7.47
N ARG A 311 -15.53 -1.70 -8.79
CA ARG A 311 -16.45 -0.91 -9.60
C ARG A 311 -17.91 -1.12 -9.18
N SER A 312 -18.26 -2.26 -8.60
CA SER A 312 -19.61 -2.49 -8.07
C SER A 312 -19.99 -1.56 -6.91
N ALA A 313 -19.01 -0.89 -6.27
CA ALA A 313 -19.24 0.14 -5.28
C ALA A 313 -19.48 1.55 -5.89
N ASP A 314 -19.18 1.77 -7.18
CA ASP A 314 -19.28 3.09 -7.83
C ASP A 314 -20.64 3.78 -7.68
N PRO A 315 -21.80 3.08 -7.82
CA PRO A 315 -23.10 3.71 -7.63
C PRO A 315 -23.32 4.30 -6.23
N PHE A 316 -22.61 3.79 -5.22
CA PHE A 316 -22.78 4.13 -3.81
C PHE A 316 -21.85 5.25 -3.33
N ALA A 317 -20.98 5.77 -4.22
CA ALA A 317 -19.99 6.81 -3.95
C ALA A 317 -20.21 8.06 -4.82
N PRO A 318 -21.31 8.82 -4.66
CA PRO A 318 -21.66 9.91 -5.57
C PRO A 318 -20.63 11.04 -5.65
N ALA A 319 -19.90 11.30 -4.56
CA ALA A 319 -18.84 12.32 -4.53
C ALA A 319 -17.56 11.86 -5.25
N ALA A 320 -17.34 10.55 -5.37
CA ALA A 320 -16.20 9.91 -6.02
C ALA A 320 -16.67 8.68 -6.83
N PRO A 321 -17.35 8.89 -7.97
CA PRO A 321 -18.14 7.86 -8.69
C PRO A 321 -17.30 6.85 -9.48
N THR A 322 -15.98 6.81 -9.27
CA THR A 322 -15.09 5.77 -9.78
C THR A 322 -14.10 5.39 -8.69
N PHE A 323 -13.63 4.15 -8.71
CA PHE A 323 -12.57 3.69 -7.82
C PHE A 323 -11.30 4.52 -7.96
N ILE A 324 -10.98 5.00 -9.17
CA ILE A 324 -9.86 5.94 -9.39
C ILE A 324 -10.06 7.20 -8.54
N ARG A 325 -11.23 7.84 -8.62
CA ARG A 325 -11.52 9.03 -7.80
C ARG A 325 -11.51 8.72 -6.30
N ARG A 326 -12.02 7.57 -5.86
CA ARG A 326 -11.93 7.16 -4.42
C ARG A 326 -10.47 7.03 -3.97
N ARG A 327 -9.63 6.34 -4.75
CA ARG A 327 -8.22 6.14 -4.44
C ARG A 327 -7.41 7.44 -4.41
N PHE A 328 -7.73 8.43 -5.25
CA PHE A 328 -6.98 9.70 -5.29
C PHE A 328 -7.58 10.78 -4.39
N GLU A 329 -8.89 10.99 -4.45
CA GLU A 329 -9.55 12.10 -3.75
C GLU A 329 -9.91 11.78 -2.29
N LEU A 330 -10.25 10.52 -1.98
CA LEU A 330 -10.64 10.11 -0.62
C LEU A 330 -9.47 9.51 0.14
N ASP A 331 -8.83 8.48 -0.42
CA ASP A 331 -7.79 7.72 0.26
C ASP A 331 -6.46 8.49 0.29
N ARG A 332 -5.92 8.85 -0.88
CA ARG A 332 -4.66 9.60 -0.95
C ARG A 332 -4.81 11.06 -0.56
N GLN A 333 -5.94 11.66 -0.90
CA GLN A 333 -6.16 13.11 -0.79
C GLN A 333 -5.11 13.91 -1.57
N ILE A 334 -4.72 13.38 -2.72
CA ILE A 334 -3.86 14.01 -3.71
C ILE A 334 -4.53 13.75 -5.06
N PRO A 335 -4.94 14.78 -5.82
CA PRO A 335 -5.50 14.59 -7.15
C PRO A 335 -4.61 13.74 -8.05
N GLU A 336 -5.21 12.89 -8.89
CA GLU A 336 -4.48 11.98 -9.78
C GLU A 336 -3.44 12.73 -10.65
N ALA A 337 -3.82 13.89 -11.18
CA ALA A 337 -2.95 14.73 -11.99
C ALA A 337 -1.73 15.26 -11.22
N GLU A 338 -1.87 15.55 -9.92
CA GLU A 338 -0.75 15.98 -9.08
C GLU A 338 0.21 14.82 -8.79
N VAL A 339 -0.32 13.61 -8.57
CA VAL A 339 0.50 12.40 -8.44
C VAL A 339 1.27 12.11 -9.73
N GLU A 340 0.61 12.18 -10.89
CA GLU A 340 1.29 12.02 -12.19
C GLU A 340 2.38 13.09 -12.38
N ALA A 341 2.11 14.35 -12.00
CA ALA A 341 3.09 15.43 -12.10
C ALA A 341 4.31 15.21 -11.20
N LEU A 342 4.11 14.77 -9.95
CA LEU A 342 5.21 14.41 -9.04
C LEU A 342 6.07 13.30 -9.63
N ILE A 343 5.46 12.22 -10.11
CA ILE A 343 6.19 11.09 -10.71
C ILE A 343 6.96 11.56 -11.96
N ARG A 344 6.30 12.28 -12.87
CA ARG A 344 6.93 12.79 -14.09
C ARG A 344 8.11 13.71 -13.81
N SER A 345 8.05 14.52 -12.74
CA SER A 345 9.17 15.39 -12.36
C SER A 345 10.46 14.60 -12.08
N VAL A 346 10.37 13.36 -11.59
CA VAL A 346 11.52 12.47 -11.42
C VAL A 346 11.91 11.82 -12.75
N LEU A 347 10.94 11.24 -13.46
CA LEU A 347 11.19 10.51 -14.71
C LEU A 347 11.78 11.40 -15.83
N GLU A 348 11.49 12.71 -15.81
CA GLU A 348 11.94 13.68 -16.80
C GLU A 348 13.19 14.46 -16.34
N SER A 349 13.72 14.14 -15.15
CA SER A 349 14.84 14.89 -14.56
C SER A 349 16.19 14.60 -15.25
N PRO A 350 17.04 15.61 -15.46
CA PRO A 350 18.39 15.41 -15.98
C PRO A 350 19.29 14.62 -15.02
N GLU A 351 18.99 14.64 -13.71
CA GLU A 351 19.72 13.89 -12.68
C GLU A 351 19.64 12.38 -12.91
N VAL A 352 18.49 11.85 -13.34
CA VAL A 352 18.33 10.43 -13.67
C VAL A 352 19.25 10.03 -14.83
N ALA A 353 19.34 10.85 -15.88
CA ALA A 353 20.20 10.57 -17.02
C ALA A 353 21.69 10.59 -16.63
N ALA A 354 22.09 11.51 -15.76
CA ALA A 354 23.45 11.57 -15.23
C ALA A 354 23.75 10.36 -14.33
N LEU A 355 22.81 9.97 -13.49
CA LEU A 355 22.92 8.79 -12.62
C LEU A 355 23.01 7.49 -13.42
N ALA A 356 22.21 7.33 -14.48
CA ALA A 356 22.29 6.18 -15.38
C ALA A 356 23.67 6.02 -16.02
N LYS A 357 24.30 7.13 -16.46
CA LYS A 357 25.69 7.12 -16.97
C LYS A 357 26.68 6.66 -15.90
N ARG A 358 26.48 7.09 -14.65
CA ARG A 358 27.30 6.67 -13.51
C ARG A 358 27.16 5.16 -13.24
N ILE A 359 25.94 4.63 -13.32
CA ILE A 359 25.68 3.20 -13.16
C ILE A 359 26.35 2.40 -14.29
N ALA A 360 26.18 2.81 -15.55
CA ALA A 360 26.82 2.16 -16.69
C ALA A 360 28.35 2.12 -16.56
N LEU A 361 28.96 3.23 -16.09
CA LEU A 361 30.39 3.29 -15.82
C LEU A 361 30.82 2.32 -14.72
N ARG A 362 30.05 2.21 -13.62
CA ARG A 362 30.32 1.25 -12.53
C ARG A 362 30.17 -0.21 -12.99
N LEU A 363 29.19 -0.49 -13.84
CA LEU A 363 28.96 -1.84 -14.39
C LEU A 363 29.98 -2.22 -15.48
N GLY A 364 30.64 -1.24 -16.10
CA GLY A 364 31.58 -1.48 -17.21
C GLY A 364 30.89 -1.96 -18.50
N ARG A 365 29.57 -1.75 -18.63
CA ARG A 365 28.75 -2.14 -19.78
C ARG A 365 27.56 -1.18 -19.96
N PRO A 366 26.93 -1.13 -21.16
CA PRO A 366 25.63 -0.50 -21.31
C PRO A 366 24.60 -1.09 -20.33
N LEU A 367 23.64 -0.26 -19.92
CA LEU A 367 22.53 -0.71 -19.10
C LEU A 367 21.66 -1.70 -19.89
N GLU A 368 21.20 -2.74 -19.22
CA GLU A 368 20.12 -3.61 -19.66
C GLU A 368 18.86 -3.26 -18.86
N ALA A 369 17.67 -3.58 -19.38
CA ALA A 369 16.41 -3.18 -18.75
C ALA A 369 16.30 -3.51 -17.24
N PHE A 370 16.84 -4.65 -16.81
CA PHE A 370 16.82 -5.06 -15.40
C PHE A 370 17.75 -4.24 -14.50
N ASP A 371 18.63 -3.40 -15.05
CA ASP A 371 19.46 -2.47 -14.26
C ASP A 371 18.67 -1.31 -13.65
N ILE A 372 17.38 -1.21 -13.95
CA ILE A 372 16.43 -0.44 -13.13
C ILE A 372 16.49 -0.87 -11.65
N TRP A 373 16.97 -2.10 -11.38
CA TRP A 373 17.16 -2.66 -10.04
C TRP A 373 18.60 -2.61 -9.52
N TYR A 374 19.50 -1.88 -10.18
CA TYR A 374 20.88 -1.72 -9.72
C TYR A 374 20.94 -1.34 -8.23
N SER A 375 21.69 -2.11 -7.45
CA SER A 375 21.78 -2.00 -5.99
C SER A 375 23.12 -1.47 -5.48
N GLY A 376 24.03 -1.04 -6.37
CA GLY A 376 25.39 -0.66 -6.00
C GLY A 376 25.55 0.71 -5.33
N PHE A 377 24.46 1.41 -5.04
CA PHE A 377 24.46 2.57 -4.14
C PHE A 377 23.88 2.24 -2.76
N MET A 378 23.32 1.04 -2.57
CA MET A 378 22.90 0.58 -1.25
C MET A 378 24.12 0.58 -0.33
N PRO A 379 23.98 0.95 0.95
CA PRO A 379 25.04 0.91 1.92
C PRO A 379 25.36 -0.54 2.33
N ARG A 380 25.49 -1.48 1.39
CA ARG A 380 26.18 -2.74 1.69
C ARG A 380 27.62 -2.32 2.01
N GLY A 381 27.98 -2.29 3.29
CA GLY A 381 29.35 -2.00 3.70
C GLY A 381 30.33 -3.02 3.08
N ALA A 382 31.57 -3.03 3.53
CA ALA A 382 32.54 -4.07 3.11
C ALA A 382 32.17 -5.52 3.52
N ARG A 383 30.92 -5.77 3.97
CA ARG A 383 30.43 -7.02 4.57
C ARG A 383 29.56 -7.78 3.60
N SER A 384 29.77 -9.09 3.52
CA SER A 384 28.92 -9.97 2.72
C SER A 384 27.58 -10.25 3.41
N GLU A 385 26.58 -10.71 2.65
CA GLU A 385 25.28 -11.11 3.19
C GLU A 385 25.44 -12.24 4.23
N GLU A 386 26.37 -13.18 4.02
CA GLU A 386 26.68 -14.25 4.96
C GLU A 386 27.30 -13.74 6.27
N GLU A 387 28.07 -12.66 6.23
CA GLU A 387 28.56 -12.00 7.44
C GLU A 387 27.40 -11.38 8.23
N LEU A 388 26.53 -10.65 7.56
CA LEU A 388 25.36 -10.02 8.18
C LEU A 388 24.38 -11.06 8.73
N ASP A 389 24.16 -12.16 8.01
CA ASP A 389 23.37 -13.31 8.47
C ASP A 389 23.90 -13.89 9.79
N ARG A 390 25.22 -14.03 9.92
CA ARG A 390 25.84 -14.52 11.16
C ARG A 390 25.63 -13.55 12.32
N VAL A 391 25.83 -12.25 12.09
CA VAL A 391 25.62 -11.21 13.12
C VAL A 391 24.17 -11.18 13.59
N VAL A 392 23.23 -11.17 12.64
CA VAL A 392 21.79 -11.13 12.94
C VAL A 392 21.35 -12.39 13.66
N ARG A 393 21.75 -13.59 13.20
CA ARG A 393 21.37 -14.85 13.85
C ARG A 393 21.93 -14.98 15.26
N ALA A 394 23.13 -14.42 15.51
CA ALA A 394 23.70 -14.39 16.86
C ALA A 394 22.93 -13.46 17.79
N ARG A 395 22.44 -12.32 17.29
CA ARG A 395 21.71 -11.32 18.08
C ARG A 395 20.22 -11.69 18.26
N TYR A 396 19.61 -12.25 17.22
CA TYR A 396 18.18 -12.56 17.15
C TYR A 396 17.96 -14.01 16.66
N PRO A 397 18.31 -15.02 17.49
CA PRO A 397 18.17 -16.43 17.12
C PRO A 397 16.73 -16.89 17.02
N THR A 398 15.76 -16.14 17.55
CA THR A 398 14.33 -16.44 17.50
C THR A 398 13.51 -15.14 17.44
N VAL A 399 12.24 -15.24 17.04
CA VAL A 399 11.27 -14.12 17.12
C VAL A 399 11.13 -13.60 18.56
N ALA A 400 11.11 -14.49 19.54
CA ALA A 400 11.07 -14.12 20.96
C ALA A 400 12.33 -13.33 21.38
N ALA A 401 13.52 -13.70 20.89
CA ALA A 401 14.73 -12.93 21.16
C ALA A 401 14.68 -11.52 20.54
N PHE A 402 14.04 -11.37 19.37
CA PHE A 402 13.82 -10.06 18.76
C PHE A 402 12.80 -9.22 19.55
N GLN A 403 11.70 -9.83 20.02
CA GLN A 403 10.73 -9.18 20.92
C GLN A 403 11.40 -8.62 22.18
N GLU A 404 12.20 -9.43 22.89
CA GLU A 404 12.89 -9.01 24.11
C GLU A 404 13.93 -7.91 23.86
N ALA A 405 14.47 -7.84 22.64
CA ALA A 405 15.43 -6.81 22.26
C ALA A 405 14.80 -5.48 21.85
N LEU A 406 13.48 -5.40 21.61
CA LEU A 406 12.80 -4.19 21.14
C LEU A 406 13.10 -2.94 22.00
N PRO A 407 13.07 -2.99 23.35
CA PRO A 407 13.35 -1.80 24.15
C PRO A 407 14.75 -1.22 23.88
N GLU A 408 15.78 -2.05 23.81
CA GLU A 408 17.15 -1.56 23.57
C GLU A 408 17.40 -1.22 22.10
N LEU A 409 16.76 -1.91 21.16
CA LEU A 409 16.77 -1.55 19.75
C LEU A 409 16.19 -0.14 19.56
N LEU A 410 15.02 0.14 20.11
CA LEU A 410 14.38 1.45 20.02
C LEU A 410 15.23 2.53 20.73
N ARG A 411 15.84 2.23 21.86
CA ARG A 411 16.80 3.15 22.50
C ARG A 411 17.99 3.46 21.61
N SER A 412 18.51 2.47 20.86
CA SER A 412 19.62 2.71 19.93
C SER A 412 19.23 3.63 18.76
N LEU A 413 17.93 3.69 18.42
CA LEU A 413 17.37 4.64 17.46
C LEU A 413 17.08 6.03 18.08
N GLY A 414 17.45 6.27 19.34
CA GLY A 414 17.26 7.57 19.98
C GLY A 414 15.89 7.80 20.64
N PHE A 415 15.10 6.75 20.88
CA PHE A 415 13.92 6.87 21.74
C PHE A 415 14.34 6.94 23.22
N ALA A 416 13.70 7.84 23.99
CA ALA A 416 13.86 7.88 25.44
C ALA A 416 13.49 6.53 26.07
N LYS A 417 14.12 6.17 27.19
CA LYS A 417 13.96 4.85 27.83
C LYS A 417 12.50 4.49 28.10
N GLU A 418 11.75 5.43 28.66
CA GLU A 418 10.34 5.26 29.00
C GLU A 418 9.49 5.08 27.74
N ARG A 419 9.83 5.81 26.67
CA ARG A 419 9.09 5.73 25.41
C ARG A 419 9.39 4.44 24.65
N ALA A 420 10.64 4.00 24.64
CA ALA A 420 11.03 2.72 24.06
C ALA A 420 10.33 1.54 24.76
N ALA A 421 10.24 1.56 26.09
CA ALA A 421 9.49 0.57 26.85
C ALA A 421 7.98 0.62 26.54
N TRP A 422 7.40 1.82 26.44
CA TRP A 422 5.99 2.02 26.11
C TRP A 422 5.62 1.51 24.71
N LEU A 423 6.51 1.71 23.73
CA LEU A 423 6.38 1.16 22.37
C LEU A 423 6.51 -0.36 22.39
N ALA A 424 7.56 -0.91 23.01
CA ALA A 424 7.80 -2.35 23.06
C ALA A 424 6.65 -3.12 23.75
N ASP A 425 6.01 -2.54 24.76
CA ASP A 425 4.83 -3.11 25.41
C ASP A 425 3.61 -3.22 24.46
N ARG A 426 3.53 -2.35 23.45
CA ARG A 426 2.42 -2.27 22.48
C ARG A 426 2.71 -2.96 21.15
N ILE A 427 3.89 -3.55 20.98
CA ILE A 427 4.29 -4.26 19.76
C ILE A 427 4.55 -5.72 20.09
N VAL A 428 3.89 -6.61 19.36
CA VAL A 428 4.09 -8.06 19.41
C VAL A 428 4.83 -8.48 18.15
N VAL A 429 5.90 -9.24 18.27
CA VAL A 429 6.62 -9.83 17.14
C VAL A 429 6.11 -11.25 16.90
N ASP A 430 5.55 -11.49 15.72
CA ASP A 430 5.05 -12.80 15.29
C ASP A 430 5.92 -13.42 14.17
N ALA A 431 5.98 -14.75 14.15
CA ALA A 431 6.57 -15.49 13.04
C ALA A 431 5.60 -15.50 11.85
N ALA A 432 5.97 -14.86 10.75
CA ALA A 432 5.18 -14.81 9.53
C ALA A 432 5.32 -16.11 8.71
N ARG A 433 4.21 -16.57 8.11
CA ARG A 433 4.23 -17.57 7.03
C ARG A 433 4.64 -16.93 5.69
N GLY A 434 4.09 -15.76 5.40
CA GLY A 434 4.35 -14.95 4.21
C GLY A 434 5.69 -14.20 4.26
N ALA A 435 5.88 -13.21 3.39
CA ALA A 435 7.14 -12.43 3.33
C ALA A 435 7.43 -11.61 4.60
N GLY A 436 6.42 -11.40 5.44
CA GLY A 436 6.43 -10.44 6.55
C GLY A 436 5.46 -9.30 6.24
N HIS A 437 4.82 -8.74 7.27
CA HIS A 437 3.94 -7.58 7.19
C HIS A 437 3.61 -7.04 8.59
N ALA A 438 3.30 -5.76 8.67
CA ALA A 438 2.77 -5.13 9.85
C ALA A 438 1.24 -5.23 9.90
N LEU A 439 0.69 -5.48 11.08
CA LEU A 439 -0.73 -5.37 11.38
C LEU A 439 -0.91 -4.41 12.56
N GLY A 440 -1.29 -3.16 12.28
CA GLY A 440 -1.55 -2.16 13.30
C GLY A 440 -2.80 -2.48 14.12
N ALA A 441 -2.86 -1.97 15.35
CA ALA A 441 -4.08 -2.01 16.14
C ALA A 441 -5.13 -1.00 15.63
N ALA A 442 -6.40 -1.23 15.93
CA ALA A 442 -7.50 -0.29 15.63
C ALA A 442 -8.04 0.42 16.89
N ARG A 443 -7.66 -0.07 18.07
CA ARG A 443 -8.09 0.43 19.38
C ARG A 443 -6.90 0.52 20.33
N ARG A 444 -6.88 1.55 21.18
CA ARG A 444 -5.72 1.89 22.03
C ARG A 444 -5.32 0.84 23.06
N GLU A 445 -6.24 -0.02 23.47
CA GLU A 445 -5.95 -1.13 24.39
C GLU A 445 -5.27 -2.33 23.70
N ASP A 446 -5.32 -2.43 22.37
CA ASP A 446 -4.77 -3.55 21.62
C ASP A 446 -3.31 -3.33 21.22
N LYS A 447 -2.64 -4.41 20.81
CA LYS A 447 -1.23 -4.39 20.38
C LYS A 447 -1.12 -4.41 18.86
N ALA A 448 -0.14 -3.69 18.34
CA ALA A 448 0.30 -3.82 16.96
C ALA A 448 1.17 -5.07 16.80
N HIS A 449 1.12 -5.70 15.64
CA HIS A 449 1.83 -6.94 15.34
C HIS A 449 2.85 -6.72 14.22
N LEU A 450 4.12 -7.00 14.54
CA LEU A 450 5.25 -7.02 13.63
C LEU A 450 5.44 -8.46 13.16
N ARG A 451 5.17 -8.76 11.90
CA ARG A 451 5.31 -10.14 11.39
C ARG A 451 6.54 -10.25 10.50
N THR A 452 7.45 -11.15 10.85
CA THR A 452 8.68 -11.40 10.08
C THR A 452 9.05 -12.89 10.09
N ARG A 453 9.87 -13.32 9.12
CA ARG A 453 10.33 -14.71 9.01
C ARG A 453 11.52 -15.01 9.90
N ALA A 454 11.51 -16.15 10.58
CA ALA A 454 12.64 -16.59 11.42
C ALA A 454 12.85 -18.11 11.46
N HIS A 455 12.73 -18.80 10.31
CA HIS A 455 12.96 -20.25 10.25
C HIS A 455 14.43 -20.61 10.55
N GLY A 456 14.72 -21.14 11.73
CA GLY A 456 16.09 -21.43 12.18
C GLY A 456 16.90 -20.20 12.59
N GLY A 457 16.22 -19.10 12.93
CA GLY A 457 16.78 -17.80 13.30
C GLY A 457 16.61 -16.74 12.21
N MET A 458 16.77 -15.46 12.58
CA MET A 458 16.63 -14.37 11.62
C MET A 458 17.86 -14.31 10.70
N SER A 459 17.64 -14.21 9.39
CA SER A 459 18.66 -13.79 8.41
C SER A 459 18.72 -12.26 8.34
N TYR A 460 19.77 -11.71 7.73
CA TYR A 460 19.87 -10.28 7.47
C TYR A 460 18.69 -9.78 6.63
N LYS A 461 18.27 -10.53 5.61
CA LYS A 461 17.07 -10.22 4.84
C LYS A 461 15.81 -10.15 5.72
N SER A 462 15.58 -11.17 6.57
CA SER A 462 14.45 -11.16 7.51
C SER A 462 14.52 -10.00 8.51
N PHE A 463 15.72 -9.63 8.96
CA PHE A 463 15.93 -8.51 9.86
C PHE A 463 15.70 -7.16 9.19
N ASN A 464 16.16 -6.98 7.95
CA ASN A 464 15.88 -5.79 7.15
C ASN A 464 14.37 -5.61 6.93
N ILE A 465 13.64 -6.71 6.66
CA ILE A 465 12.17 -6.71 6.62
C ILE A 465 11.59 -6.37 8.00
N ALA A 466 12.10 -6.98 9.08
CA ALA A 466 11.63 -6.67 10.43
C ALA A 466 11.80 -5.19 10.81
N MET A 467 12.87 -4.53 10.35
CA MET A 467 13.07 -3.09 10.52
C MET A 467 12.05 -2.27 9.74
N HIS A 468 11.69 -2.68 8.52
CA HIS A 468 10.61 -2.07 7.74
C HIS A 468 9.27 -2.19 8.50
N GLU A 469 8.89 -3.39 8.92
CA GLU A 469 7.65 -3.63 9.68
C GLU A 469 7.63 -2.91 11.03
N LEU A 470 8.79 -2.82 11.71
CA LEU A 470 8.92 -2.04 12.94
C LEU A 470 8.61 -0.56 12.71
N GLY A 471 9.01 0.01 11.57
CA GLY A 471 8.67 1.39 11.21
C GLY A 471 7.16 1.62 11.10
N HIS A 472 6.45 0.68 10.47
CA HIS A 472 4.98 0.69 10.46
C HIS A 472 4.40 0.61 11.87
N ASN A 473 4.84 -0.35 12.69
CA ASN A 473 4.25 -0.52 14.02
C ASN A 473 4.55 0.64 14.97
N VAL A 474 5.75 1.22 14.90
CA VAL A 474 6.07 2.42 15.70
C VAL A 474 5.19 3.59 15.28
N GLU A 475 5.01 3.81 13.97
CA GLU A 475 4.06 4.81 13.47
C GLU A 475 2.64 4.56 13.99
N GLN A 476 2.12 3.35 13.77
CA GLN A 476 0.76 2.96 14.16
C GLN A 476 0.51 3.10 15.66
N VAL A 477 1.49 2.75 16.51
CA VAL A 477 1.35 2.91 17.96
C VAL A 477 1.31 4.38 18.36
N PHE A 478 2.13 5.24 17.75
CA PHE A 478 2.06 6.68 18.05
C PHE A 478 0.81 7.34 17.50
N SER A 479 0.44 7.02 16.26
CA SER A 479 -0.69 7.62 15.57
C SER A 479 -2.04 7.10 16.09
N LEU A 480 -2.07 6.02 16.88
CA LEU A 480 -3.24 5.54 17.62
C LEU A 480 -3.19 5.90 19.11
N CYS A 481 -2.16 5.46 19.82
CA CYS A 481 -2.10 5.57 21.28
C CYS A 481 -1.55 6.92 21.76
N GLY A 482 -0.87 7.68 20.89
CA GLY A 482 -0.36 9.02 21.18
C GLY A 482 -1.27 10.16 20.70
N ILE A 483 -2.40 9.86 20.04
CA ILE A 483 -3.27 10.87 19.45
C ILE A 483 -4.42 11.26 20.38
N ASP A 484 -4.82 12.53 20.31
CA ASP A 484 -5.88 13.13 21.12
C ASP A 484 -7.30 12.73 20.67
N HIS A 485 -7.54 12.64 19.36
CA HIS A 485 -8.81 12.17 18.78
C HIS A 485 -8.59 10.86 18.05
N TRP A 486 -9.34 9.82 18.41
CA TRP A 486 -9.32 8.55 17.69
C TRP A 486 -9.67 8.74 16.21
N ALA A 487 -10.58 9.65 15.85
CA ALA A 487 -10.93 9.94 14.47
C ALA A 487 -9.74 10.46 13.64
N LEU A 488 -8.68 10.98 14.28
CA LEU A 488 -7.44 11.37 13.63
C LEU A 488 -6.39 10.26 13.55
N ASN A 489 -6.70 9.05 14.02
CA ASN A 489 -5.74 7.95 14.04
C ASN A 489 -5.10 7.68 12.66
N GLY A 490 -3.83 7.28 12.69
CA GLY A 490 -3.01 7.06 11.50
C GLY A 490 -2.29 8.32 11.01
N VAL A 491 -1.59 8.17 9.90
CA VAL A 491 -0.96 9.25 9.12
C VAL A 491 -1.79 9.51 7.84
N PRO A 492 -1.53 10.56 7.04
CA PRO A 492 -2.45 11.01 5.98
C PRO A 492 -2.98 9.93 5.05
N ASN A 493 -2.12 9.01 4.61
CA ASN A 493 -2.49 7.87 3.78
C ASN A 493 -1.36 6.81 3.81
N THR A 494 -1.54 5.71 3.07
CA THR A 494 -0.59 4.59 3.03
C THR A 494 0.83 4.98 2.59
N ALA A 495 0.98 5.98 1.71
CA ALA A 495 2.31 6.44 1.30
C ALA A 495 3.13 7.00 2.47
N PHE A 496 2.48 7.63 3.46
CA PHE A 496 3.16 8.12 4.67
C PHE A 496 3.53 6.96 5.60
N THR A 497 2.67 5.96 5.73
CA THR A 497 2.98 4.72 6.48
C THR A 497 4.18 3.98 5.86
N GLU A 498 4.25 3.87 4.53
CA GLU A 498 5.42 3.35 3.80
C GLU A 498 6.68 4.22 4.00
N ALA A 499 6.52 5.54 4.05
CA ALA A 499 7.66 6.44 4.28
C ALA A 499 8.35 6.16 5.63
N PHE A 500 7.59 5.94 6.71
CA PHE A 500 8.17 5.57 8.00
C PHE A 500 8.83 4.19 7.97
N ALA A 501 8.26 3.23 7.24
CA ALA A 501 8.88 1.93 7.06
C ALA A 501 10.22 2.02 6.32
N PHE A 502 10.32 2.81 5.24
CA PHE A 502 11.59 3.06 4.54
C PHE A 502 12.63 3.76 5.43
N VAL A 503 12.19 4.69 6.27
CA VAL A 503 13.05 5.40 7.23
C VAL A 503 13.65 4.45 8.27
N PHE A 504 12.88 3.49 8.78
CA PHE A 504 13.41 2.49 9.72
C PHE A 504 14.27 1.45 9.01
N GLN A 505 13.84 0.99 7.83
CA GLN A 505 14.55 0.01 7.02
C GLN A 505 15.96 0.50 6.63
N SER A 506 16.14 1.79 6.36
CA SER A 506 17.44 2.37 6.00
C SER A 506 18.45 2.45 7.16
N ARG A 507 17.99 2.20 8.40
CA ARG A 507 18.82 2.20 9.62
C ARG A 507 19.15 0.80 10.13
N ASP A 508 18.84 -0.23 9.35
CA ASP A 508 19.11 -1.63 9.72
C ASP A 508 20.59 -1.86 10.09
N LEU A 509 21.54 -1.36 9.31
CA LEU A 509 22.97 -1.50 9.58
C LEU A 509 23.44 -0.67 10.78
N GLU A 510 22.88 0.53 10.98
CA GLU A 510 23.11 1.32 12.18
C GLU A 510 22.72 0.55 13.45
N VAL A 511 21.54 -0.08 13.44
CA VAL A 511 21.06 -0.93 14.55
C VAL A 511 21.97 -2.12 14.78
N LEU A 512 22.58 -2.69 13.73
CA LEU A 512 23.56 -3.77 13.84
C LEU A 512 24.95 -3.31 14.31
N GLY A 513 25.16 -2.02 14.55
CA GLY A 513 26.44 -1.46 14.99
C GLY A 513 27.38 -1.09 13.83
N PHE A 514 26.83 -0.94 12.63
CA PHE A 514 27.54 -0.67 11.38
C PHE A 514 26.97 0.57 10.68
N PRO A 515 26.90 1.74 11.35
CA PRO A 515 26.32 2.93 10.75
C PRO A 515 27.04 3.28 9.45
N PRO A 516 26.32 3.68 8.39
CA PRO A 516 26.94 4.27 7.21
C PRO A 516 27.64 5.59 7.61
N GLU A 517 28.95 5.69 7.41
CA GLU A 517 29.74 6.85 7.84
C GLU A 517 30.21 7.73 6.67
N GLY A 518 30.24 9.04 6.92
CA GLY A 518 30.88 10.04 6.05
C GLY A 518 30.02 10.57 4.88
N GLU A 519 30.60 11.52 4.15
CA GLU A 519 29.95 12.18 3.00
C GLU A 519 29.67 11.23 1.84
N ALA A 520 30.50 10.19 1.65
CA ALA A 520 30.31 9.20 0.60
C ALA A 520 29.02 8.38 0.81
N ALA A 521 28.74 7.95 2.04
CA ALA A 521 27.52 7.23 2.38
C ALA A 521 26.27 8.09 2.11
N ARG A 522 26.28 9.35 2.54
CA ARG A 522 25.18 10.31 2.29
C ARG A 522 24.93 10.56 0.81
N ARG A 523 25.99 10.67 0.01
CA ARG A 523 25.88 10.80 -1.45
C ARG A 523 25.24 9.56 -2.06
N ASN A 524 25.72 8.37 -1.72
CA ASN A 524 25.17 7.12 -2.21
C ASN A 524 23.68 6.95 -1.83
N GLU A 525 23.28 7.33 -0.60
CA GLU A 525 21.89 7.33 -0.18
C GLU A 525 21.01 8.19 -1.10
N ALA A 526 21.44 9.42 -1.42
CA ALA A 526 20.70 10.30 -2.34
C ALA A 526 20.57 9.70 -3.75
N LEU A 527 21.64 9.10 -4.28
CA LEU A 527 21.62 8.43 -5.58
C LEU A 527 20.72 7.20 -5.57
N GLN A 528 20.76 6.40 -4.50
CA GLN A 528 19.91 5.23 -4.32
C GLN A 528 18.43 5.60 -4.25
N SER A 529 18.08 6.64 -3.48
CA SER A 529 16.70 7.12 -3.37
C SER A 529 16.17 7.65 -4.71
N LEU A 530 16.99 8.39 -5.47
CA LEU A 530 16.60 8.83 -6.81
C LEU A 530 16.36 7.64 -7.75
N TRP A 531 17.26 6.65 -7.77
CA TRP A 531 17.13 5.48 -8.64
C TRP A 531 15.92 4.62 -8.27
N ALA A 532 15.67 4.41 -6.96
CA ALA A 532 14.51 3.67 -6.47
C ALA A 532 13.19 4.41 -6.76
N THR A 533 13.17 5.74 -6.65
CA THR A 533 11.99 6.54 -7.03
C THR A 533 11.76 6.50 -8.53
N TYR A 534 12.83 6.54 -9.33
CA TYR A 534 12.76 6.38 -10.78
C TYR A 534 12.24 4.99 -11.19
N GLU A 535 12.65 3.93 -10.50
CA GLU A 535 12.11 2.57 -10.67
C GLU A 535 10.59 2.55 -10.46
N ILE A 536 10.15 2.90 -9.25
CA ILE A 536 8.75 2.72 -8.84
C ILE A 536 7.81 3.77 -9.46
N GLY A 537 8.34 4.92 -9.89
CA GLY A 537 7.59 5.95 -10.61
C GLY A 537 6.99 5.44 -11.91
N GLY A 538 7.76 4.76 -12.76
CA GLY A 538 7.23 4.20 -14.01
C GLY A 538 6.22 3.08 -13.77
N VAL A 539 6.47 2.24 -12.77
CA VAL A 539 5.54 1.19 -12.34
C VAL A 539 4.20 1.79 -11.90
N SER A 540 4.24 2.91 -11.17
CA SER A 540 3.06 3.66 -10.74
C SER A 540 2.27 4.22 -11.92
N LEU A 541 2.95 4.75 -12.94
CA LEU A 541 2.28 5.22 -14.17
C LEU A 541 1.63 4.06 -14.95
N VAL A 542 2.25 2.87 -14.97
CA VAL A 542 1.64 1.68 -15.58
C VAL A 542 0.34 1.33 -14.84
N ASP A 543 0.36 1.26 -13.51
CA ASP A 543 -0.82 0.96 -12.68
C ASP A 543 -1.95 1.98 -12.96
N MET A 544 -1.66 3.28 -12.86
CA MET A 544 -2.62 4.36 -13.14
C MET A 544 -3.23 4.24 -14.54
N LYS A 545 -2.41 4.00 -15.57
CA LYS A 545 -2.89 3.89 -16.96
C LYS A 545 -3.70 2.63 -17.20
N VAL A 546 -3.36 1.51 -16.57
CA VAL A 546 -4.12 0.25 -16.64
C VAL A 546 -5.51 0.42 -16.03
N TRP A 547 -5.61 1.09 -14.88
CA TRP A 547 -6.91 1.39 -14.26
C TRP A 547 -7.77 2.30 -15.12
N ASN A 548 -7.20 3.37 -15.67
CA ASN A 548 -7.90 4.23 -16.63
C ASN A 548 -8.37 3.44 -17.86
N TRP A 549 -7.54 2.52 -18.37
CA TRP A 549 -7.90 1.66 -19.50
C TRP A 549 -9.06 0.72 -19.17
N MET A 550 -9.06 0.07 -18.00
CA MET A 550 -10.16 -0.82 -17.58
C MET A 550 -11.48 -0.05 -17.43
N TYR A 551 -11.45 1.18 -16.92
CA TYR A 551 -12.65 2.04 -16.86
C TYR A 551 -13.17 2.42 -18.26
N ALA A 552 -12.29 2.59 -19.24
CA ALA A 552 -12.67 2.81 -20.63
C ALA A 552 -13.14 1.53 -21.35
N HIS A 553 -12.75 0.34 -20.85
CA HIS A 553 -13.05 -0.96 -21.45
C HIS A 553 -13.64 -1.94 -20.42
N PRO A 554 -14.79 -1.62 -19.80
CA PRO A 554 -15.29 -2.36 -18.63
C PRO A 554 -15.61 -3.85 -18.91
N THR A 555 -15.91 -4.18 -20.16
CA THR A 555 -16.29 -5.52 -20.62
C THR A 555 -15.11 -6.32 -21.18
N ALA A 556 -13.88 -5.81 -21.08
CA ALA A 556 -12.70 -6.47 -21.62
C ALA A 556 -12.51 -7.90 -21.06
N SER A 557 -12.00 -8.78 -21.90
CA SER A 557 -11.54 -10.11 -21.55
C SER A 557 -10.13 -10.08 -20.95
N ALA A 558 -9.73 -11.15 -20.26
CA ALA A 558 -8.38 -11.25 -19.68
C ALA A 558 -7.27 -11.18 -20.74
N ALA A 559 -7.53 -11.67 -21.95
CA ALA A 559 -6.59 -11.58 -23.07
C ALA A 559 -6.45 -10.14 -23.58
N GLU A 560 -7.55 -9.39 -23.70
CA GLU A 560 -7.50 -7.97 -24.08
C GLU A 560 -6.79 -7.14 -22.99
N LEU A 561 -7.06 -7.42 -21.71
CA LEU A 561 -6.35 -6.75 -20.62
C LEU A 561 -4.86 -7.06 -20.62
N ARG A 562 -4.44 -8.31 -20.89
CA ARG A 562 -3.01 -8.65 -21.05
C ARG A 562 -2.36 -7.75 -22.10
N GLU A 563 -2.93 -7.69 -23.30
CA GLU A 563 -2.36 -6.90 -24.40
C GLU A 563 -2.31 -5.41 -24.04
N ALA A 564 -3.35 -4.90 -23.38
CA ALA A 564 -3.36 -3.52 -22.90
C ALA A 564 -2.26 -3.24 -21.87
N VAL A 565 -2.09 -4.12 -20.87
CA VAL A 565 -1.03 -3.97 -19.85
C VAL A 565 0.36 -4.02 -20.48
N VAL A 566 0.61 -4.97 -21.39
CA VAL A 566 1.87 -5.07 -22.12
C VAL A 566 2.12 -3.81 -22.95
N SER A 567 1.12 -3.32 -23.70
CA SER A 567 1.25 -2.08 -24.48
C SER A 567 1.54 -0.88 -23.60
N ILE A 568 0.78 -0.71 -22.52
CA ILE A 568 0.94 0.42 -21.58
C ILE A 568 2.34 0.40 -20.95
N ALA A 569 2.83 -0.77 -20.55
CA ALA A 569 4.18 -0.91 -20.00
C ALA A 569 5.25 -0.51 -21.03
N ARG A 570 5.08 -0.93 -22.29
CA ARG A 570 5.97 -0.52 -23.39
C ARG A 570 5.92 0.97 -23.67
N ASP A 571 4.74 1.58 -23.64
CA ASP A 571 4.58 3.01 -23.91
C ASP A 571 5.24 3.86 -22.82
N VAL A 572 5.04 3.48 -21.55
CA VAL A 572 5.72 4.10 -20.41
C VAL A 572 7.24 3.92 -20.54
N TRP A 573 7.70 2.70 -20.81
CA TRP A 573 9.12 2.41 -21.00
C TRP A 573 9.72 3.23 -22.13
N ASN A 574 9.10 3.22 -23.31
CA ASN A 574 9.58 3.89 -24.51
C ASN A 574 9.71 5.40 -24.32
N ARG A 575 8.84 6.00 -23.49
CA ARG A 575 8.84 7.43 -23.25
C ARG A 575 9.93 7.88 -22.28
N TRP A 576 10.12 7.18 -21.17
CA TRP A 576 10.99 7.65 -20.09
C TRP A 576 12.25 6.79 -19.86
N TYR A 577 12.23 5.51 -20.24
CA TYR A 577 13.30 4.57 -19.95
C TYR A 577 14.15 4.24 -21.19
N ALA A 578 13.55 4.03 -22.35
CA ALA A 578 14.29 3.72 -23.57
C ALA A 578 15.39 4.77 -23.93
N PRO A 579 15.19 6.09 -23.73
CA PRO A 579 16.26 7.07 -23.94
C PRO A 579 17.47 6.90 -22.99
N ILE A 580 17.25 6.29 -21.82
CA ILE A 580 18.27 6.08 -20.79
C ILE A 580 18.95 4.72 -20.93
N PHE A 581 18.16 3.66 -21.20
CA PHE A 581 18.63 2.28 -21.27
C PHE A 581 19.05 1.85 -22.69
N GLY A 582 18.59 2.53 -23.74
CA GLY A 582 18.89 2.17 -25.13
C GLY A 582 18.10 0.96 -25.66
N GLU A 583 17.14 0.44 -24.88
CA GLU A 583 16.26 -0.68 -25.25
C GLU A 583 14.81 -0.20 -25.33
N ARG A 584 14.09 -0.58 -26.39
CA ARG A 584 12.68 -0.25 -26.61
C ARG A 584 11.78 -1.46 -26.35
N ASP A 585 10.49 -1.20 -26.16
CA ASP A 585 9.43 -2.21 -26.09
C ASP A 585 9.61 -3.23 -24.94
N VAL A 586 10.15 -2.75 -23.83
CA VAL A 586 10.33 -3.50 -22.58
C VAL A 586 9.05 -3.45 -21.75
N GLU A 587 8.62 -4.60 -21.25
CA GLU A 587 7.41 -4.76 -20.44
C GLU A 587 7.68 -4.99 -18.95
N LEU A 588 8.93 -4.82 -18.51
CA LEU A 588 9.40 -5.17 -17.16
C LEU A 588 8.61 -4.47 -16.05
N LEU A 589 8.15 -3.24 -16.27
CA LEU A 589 7.38 -2.47 -15.29
C LEU A 589 6.04 -3.14 -14.89
N ALA A 590 5.50 -4.05 -15.71
CA ALA A 590 4.27 -4.79 -15.43
C ALA A 590 4.46 -6.07 -14.59
N ILE A 591 5.70 -6.42 -14.20
CA ILE A 591 5.97 -7.62 -13.39
C ILE A 591 5.39 -7.53 -11.99
N TYR A 592 5.27 -6.32 -11.44
CA TYR A 592 4.90 -6.06 -10.04
C TYR A 592 3.57 -6.72 -9.70
N SER A 593 3.60 -7.69 -8.78
CA SER A 593 2.39 -8.42 -8.38
C SER A 593 1.35 -7.55 -7.67
N HIS A 594 1.77 -6.40 -7.10
CA HIS A 594 0.87 -5.37 -6.57
C HIS A 594 -0.15 -4.89 -7.62
N LEU A 595 0.24 -4.82 -8.89
CA LEU A 595 -0.65 -4.44 -10.00
C LEU A 595 -1.85 -5.39 -10.12
N ILE A 596 -1.73 -6.64 -9.62
CA ILE A 596 -2.77 -7.67 -9.70
C ILE A 596 -3.63 -7.69 -8.43
N GLN A 597 -3.01 -7.61 -7.25
CA GLN A 597 -3.72 -7.88 -5.99
C GLN A 597 -4.05 -6.64 -5.16
N ALA A 598 -3.33 -5.53 -5.31
CA ALA A 598 -3.38 -4.41 -4.35
C ALA A 598 -4.27 -3.23 -4.78
N ALA A 599 -4.96 -3.35 -5.93
CA ALA A 599 -5.93 -2.39 -6.45
C ALA A 599 -5.50 -0.91 -6.45
N LEU A 600 -4.74 -0.50 -7.49
CA LEU A 600 -4.25 0.87 -7.67
C LEU A 600 -3.44 1.34 -6.45
N TYR A 601 -2.39 0.59 -6.12
CA TYR A 601 -1.55 0.75 -4.93
C TYR A 601 -0.19 1.35 -5.24
N LEU A 602 0.37 1.03 -6.41
CA LEU A 602 1.76 1.35 -6.74
C LEU A 602 2.12 2.85 -6.61
N PRO A 603 1.21 3.81 -6.90
CA PRO A 603 1.48 5.22 -6.64
C PRO A 603 1.84 5.54 -5.18
N ASP A 604 1.35 4.77 -4.20
CA ASP A 604 1.68 4.98 -2.78
C ASP A 604 3.16 4.73 -2.49
N TYR A 605 3.80 3.79 -3.19
CA TYR A 605 5.24 3.57 -3.03
C TYR A 605 6.07 4.73 -3.59
N ALA A 606 5.69 5.26 -4.75
CA ALA A 606 6.39 6.41 -5.35
C ALA A 606 6.28 7.63 -4.45
N ILE A 607 5.08 7.92 -3.95
CA ILE A 607 4.85 9.01 -3.00
C ILE A 607 5.61 8.74 -1.69
N GLY A 608 5.60 7.50 -1.19
CA GLY A 608 6.27 7.12 0.05
C GLY A 608 7.79 7.30 -0.01
N GLN A 609 8.43 7.00 -1.14
CA GLN A 609 9.86 7.29 -1.36
C GLN A 609 10.14 8.80 -1.32
N ILE A 610 9.28 9.62 -1.95
CA ILE A 610 9.40 11.08 -1.96
C ILE A 610 9.24 11.64 -0.53
N VAL A 611 8.21 11.20 0.19
CA VAL A 611 7.95 11.60 1.58
C VAL A 611 9.12 11.20 2.48
N ALA A 612 9.58 9.94 2.41
CA ALA A 612 10.70 9.43 3.20
C ALA A 612 11.95 10.28 3.01
N PHE A 613 12.28 10.61 1.76
CA PHE A 613 13.41 11.47 1.46
C PHE A 613 13.24 12.88 2.03
N GLN A 614 12.05 13.46 1.88
CA GLN A 614 11.78 14.83 2.31
C GLN A 614 11.75 15.00 3.84
N VAL A 615 11.35 13.97 4.60
CA VAL A 615 11.39 14.02 6.08
C VAL A 615 12.77 13.70 6.64
N ALA A 616 13.62 12.97 5.91
CA ALA A 616 14.93 12.49 6.38
C ALA A 616 15.85 13.59 6.95
N PRO A 617 15.96 14.82 6.39
CA PRO A 617 16.78 15.87 6.96
C PRO A 617 16.37 16.27 8.40
N ARG A 618 15.06 16.29 8.69
CA ARG A 618 14.56 16.57 10.04
C ARG A 618 14.92 15.44 11.01
N LEU A 619 14.78 14.20 10.56
CA LEU A 619 15.12 13.00 11.33
C LEU A 619 16.63 12.84 11.59
N LYS A 620 17.50 13.47 10.78
CA LYS A 620 18.95 13.50 10.95
C LYS A 620 19.44 14.63 11.85
N THR A 621 18.74 15.78 11.86
CA THR A 621 19.13 16.96 12.63
C THR A 621 18.50 17.00 14.03
N GLY A 622 17.32 16.42 14.20
CA GLY A 622 16.69 16.18 15.50
C GLY A 622 17.06 14.84 16.11
N VAL A 623 16.54 14.56 17.32
CA VAL A 623 16.58 13.23 17.91
C VAL A 623 15.57 12.36 17.16
N PHE A 624 16.04 11.32 16.48
CA PHE A 624 15.21 10.51 15.58
C PHE A 624 13.89 10.07 16.22
N GLY A 625 13.94 9.49 17.42
CA GLY A 625 12.74 9.03 18.12
C GLY A 625 11.75 10.14 18.46
N GLU A 626 12.23 11.32 18.84
CA GLU A 626 11.39 12.49 19.14
C GLU A 626 10.71 13.03 17.89
N GLU A 627 11.42 13.11 16.77
CA GLU A 627 10.85 13.58 15.51
C GLU A 627 9.86 12.58 14.90
N VAL A 628 10.11 11.27 15.02
CA VAL A 628 9.15 10.23 14.64
C VAL A 628 7.88 10.37 15.47
N GLU A 629 7.98 10.50 16.80
CA GLU A 629 6.81 10.73 17.67
C GLU A 629 6.06 12.01 17.26
N ARG A 630 6.78 13.13 17.06
CA ARG A 630 6.18 14.41 16.70
C ARG A 630 5.40 14.34 15.39
N MET A 631 5.98 13.74 14.35
CA MET A 631 5.37 13.69 13.02
C MET A 631 4.19 12.72 12.97
N THR A 632 4.31 11.54 13.57
CA THR A 632 3.24 10.51 13.55
C THR A 632 2.02 10.92 14.38
N ARG A 633 2.21 11.73 15.43
CA ARG A 633 1.11 12.30 16.24
C ARG A 633 0.35 13.45 15.58
N LEU A 634 0.81 13.96 14.43
CA LEU A 634 0.03 14.94 13.66
C LEU A 634 -1.34 14.38 13.26
N GLY A 635 -1.42 13.06 13.04
CA GLY A 635 -2.64 12.37 12.67
C GLY A 635 -2.92 12.40 11.16
N ARG A 636 -4.08 11.87 10.80
CA ARG A 636 -4.59 11.80 9.43
C ARG A 636 -5.01 13.19 8.94
N LEU A 637 -4.08 14.11 8.71
CA LEU A 637 -4.34 15.38 8.00
C LEU A 637 -4.32 15.15 6.48
N THR A 638 -4.58 16.17 5.66
CA THR A 638 -4.24 16.06 4.23
C THR A 638 -2.71 15.95 4.07
N PRO A 639 -2.20 15.30 3.01
CA PRO A 639 -0.77 15.22 2.74
C PRO A 639 -0.05 16.58 2.75
N ASP A 640 -0.65 17.61 2.16
CA ASP A 640 -0.08 18.97 2.14
C ASP A 640 0.01 19.57 3.56
N ALA A 641 -1.09 19.54 4.33
CA ALA A 641 -1.12 20.06 5.70
C ALA A 641 -0.12 19.33 6.60
N TRP A 642 -0.06 18.00 6.48
CA TRP A 642 0.89 17.18 7.23
C TRP A 642 2.34 17.50 6.86
N MET A 643 2.68 17.56 5.56
CA MET A 643 4.04 17.84 5.11
C MET A 643 4.52 19.22 5.54
N ARG A 644 3.65 20.23 5.50
CA ARG A 644 3.97 21.57 6.02
C ARG A 644 4.23 21.55 7.52
N ALA A 645 3.41 20.85 8.30
CA ALA A 645 3.61 20.72 9.75
C ALA A 645 4.86 19.88 10.11
N ALA A 646 5.16 18.83 9.34
CA ALA A 646 6.28 17.94 9.58
C ALA A 646 7.62 18.55 9.15
N THR A 647 7.67 19.17 7.96
CA THR A 647 8.93 19.58 7.31
C THR A 647 9.07 21.10 7.13
N GLY A 648 7.97 21.84 7.14
CA GLY A 648 7.91 23.26 6.80
C GLY A 648 7.64 23.55 5.32
N ALA A 649 7.46 22.52 4.48
CA ALA A 649 7.25 22.65 3.04
C ALA A 649 6.18 21.66 2.54
N PRO A 650 5.52 21.94 1.41
CA PRO A 650 4.62 20.97 0.76
C PRO A 650 5.39 19.77 0.22
N LEU A 651 4.66 18.69 -0.11
CA LEU A 651 5.23 17.53 -0.77
C LEU A 651 5.92 17.92 -2.09
N SER A 652 7.19 17.53 -2.26
CA SER A 652 7.96 17.86 -3.45
C SER A 652 9.11 16.88 -3.69
N THR A 653 9.45 16.67 -4.97
CA THR A 653 10.63 15.92 -5.41
C THR A 653 11.92 16.75 -5.38
N GLY A 654 11.81 18.07 -5.24
CA GLY A 654 12.92 19.02 -5.27
C GLY A 654 14.10 18.65 -4.36
N PRO A 655 13.88 18.38 -3.06
CA PRO A 655 14.96 18.02 -2.13
C PRO A 655 15.77 16.79 -2.57
N MET A 656 15.11 15.78 -3.15
CA MET A 656 15.77 14.58 -3.66
C MET A 656 16.59 14.87 -4.91
N LEU A 657 16.03 15.61 -5.86
CA LEU A 657 16.73 16.00 -7.09
C LEU A 657 17.94 16.88 -6.79
N GLU A 658 17.82 17.83 -5.87
CA GLU A 658 18.92 18.70 -5.44
C GLU A 658 20.04 17.89 -4.76
N ALA A 659 19.69 16.98 -3.84
CA ALA A 659 20.66 16.13 -3.16
C ALA A 659 21.39 15.18 -4.14
N ALA A 660 20.65 14.60 -5.09
CA ALA A 660 21.24 13.75 -6.12
C ALA A 660 22.15 14.53 -7.07
N ARG A 661 21.77 15.76 -7.45
CA ARG A 661 22.62 16.65 -8.26
C ARG A 661 23.93 16.96 -7.54
N ALA A 662 23.87 17.37 -6.27
CA ALA A 662 25.05 17.64 -5.47
C ALA A 662 25.95 16.39 -5.33
N ALA A 663 25.35 15.21 -5.14
CA ALA A 663 26.09 13.95 -5.06
C ALA A 663 26.81 13.62 -6.38
N LEU A 664 26.15 13.82 -7.53
CA LEU A 664 26.72 13.61 -8.86
C LEU A 664 27.84 14.60 -9.21
N GLU A 665 27.75 15.85 -8.72
CA GLU A 665 28.77 16.89 -8.96
C GLU A 665 30.01 16.69 -8.10
N ALA A 666 29.86 16.24 -6.86
CA ALA A 666 30.97 16.04 -5.91
C ALA A 666 31.90 14.87 -6.26
N GLU A 667 31.57 14.07 -7.28
CA GLU A 667 32.39 12.95 -7.75
C GLU A 667 32.87 13.12 -9.21
N ARG A 668 32.67 14.31 -9.79
CA ARG A 668 33.35 14.74 -11.02
C ARG A 668 34.75 15.23 -10.69
#